data_AF-A0A0J8QV42-F1
#
_entry.id   AF-A0A0J8QV42-F1
#
_cell.length_a   1.000
_cell.length_b   1.000
_cell.length_c   1.000
_cell.angle_alpha   90.00
_cell.angle_beta   90.00
_cell.angle_gamma   90.00
#
_symmetry.space_group_name_H-M   'P 1'
#
loop_
_entity.id
_entity.type
_entity.pdbx_description
1 polymer ?
#
loop_
_entity_poly.entity_id
_entity_poly.type
_entity_poly.pdbx_seq_one_letter_code
_entity_poly.pdbx_strand_id
1 'polypeptide(L)'
;MATAAVDIPFLSSHYSIPQATLTTLTENPTVDLVGQLLKGIAAKARETEELKSDKLRLEVEFENTILTGETENVRSELESKLEALKSSASNNEAEFNSLKTRIASLEASNRDTLGLLESKSAAYDKLAEELSAQHRKTVTLRREVADLEQKLQAANSASASTRFREQSLQQELDLLKKNNEWFENELQTKSAEYLKFRKEKAARISELQRQNEETNSNIDTLRRNETSLKQRLDEVEQKYEESLTSVQYLKEEAIKQTESFRIELDSAGRLAQLQQNAAETAKKRVQECQLALEKAKDDAAQELSRLRAEIETEHSDKEAAERRVAELELAVKQLESEVASGRNQPSTPMRGLNGGISTPLRPSTPVGSFSPRSARTKGGLTLTQMYTEYDKMRTLLAAEQKNNQELKTAMDEMVQDLESSKPEIDELRADHSRLEASVIEMSGLLDAASKEREEATREARKWQGHVEGLEREGNILRQQLRDLSAQVKVLVMEVHLLGSGEKDYNRDELEKIASEGIDETADNMNNTGRFITRHMTTFKNLNELQTQNVTLRRMLRELGDKLEGEEAQTATDQASLKQQVNDLTRKNGELQSEISRSNSQLTTSIQRAELLQSNFNMLKNENIELQKRHSILMENANKQDLRTQQVAEDLVEARGLVDSLRRETANLKAEKELWKSIEKRLVEDNESLRNERSRLDTLNANLQSMLNEREHTESETRRRLQSTIESLESELQSTKRKLSDETEDAKKLALRREFDQEQTQKRIEDLVTSLGSIREELVATKTSKDHLQSRVDELSVELKSAEERLVVLQRKPSAAPASTTAAEEAPEAGEGTGLSREQELAVEVSELKRDLELARSELTHAQEQAEDYKAISQATEERLQALNDTNEQYREDTDRLLEEKNSTISELEKRVEDLSTELAASNGELSKLRDQEAQYQRRLDDQKSTMDAEITRLKEQQERYEAAAQFHQQDLKAQAEIAQNAQQNYENVYSKTCRGCKTSPDS
;
A
#
# COMPACT_ATOMS: atom_id res chain seq x y z
N MET A 1 -148.01 49.18 -206.67
CA MET A 1 -146.82 49.70 -207.37
C MET A 1 -146.36 50.96 -206.65
N ALA A 2 -145.08 51.25 -206.45
CA ALA A 2 -143.91 50.41 -206.77
C ALA A 2 -143.78 49.19 -205.82
N THR A 3 -142.78 48.35 -206.05
CA THR A 3 -142.48 47.15 -205.25
C THR A 3 -141.56 47.51 -204.08
N ALA A 4 -142.15 47.81 -202.92
CA ALA A 4 -141.46 47.89 -201.64
C ALA A 4 -142.27 47.07 -200.62
N ALA A 5 -141.68 46.03 -200.04
CA ALA A 5 -142.37 45.15 -199.10
C ALA A 5 -142.31 45.74 -197.69
N VAL A 6 -143.47 45.97 -197.07
CA VAL A 6 -143.56 46.25 -195.63
C VAL A 6 -143.45 44.91 -194.90
N ASP A 7 -142.52 44.80 -193.95
CA ASP A 7 -142.24 43.56 -193.22
C ASP A 7 -143.29 43.33 -192.12
N ILE A 8 -144.45 42.81 -192.55
CA ILE A 8 -145.59 42.47 -191.70
C ILE A 8 -145.21 41.48 -190.57
N PRO A 9 -144.41 40.41 -190.80
CA PRO A 9 -143.86 39.57 -189.73
C PRO A 9 -143.07 40.35 -188.65
N PHE A 10 -142.13 41.22 -189.06
CA PHE A 10 -141.31 41.99 -188.13
C PHE A 10 -142.16 42.95 -187.28
N LEU A 11 -143.08 43.68 -187.91
CA LEU A 11 -143.99 44.59 -187.21
C LEU A 11 -144.97 43.85 -186.27
N SER A 12 -145.41 42.66 -186.65
CA SER A 12 -146.30 41.83 -185.82
C SER A 12 -145.62 41.37 -184.52
N SER A 13 -144.36 40.90 -184.60
CA SER A 13 -143.62 40.43 -183.42
C SER A 13 -143.06 41.57 -182.56
N HIS A 14 -142.58 42.67 -183.16
CA HIS A 14 -141.92 43.76 -182.45
C HIS A 14 -142.90 44.76 -181.79
N TYR A 15 -144.16 44.79 -182.22
CA TYR A 15 -145.22 45.66 -181.67
C TYR A 15 -146.50 44.90 -181.23
N SER A 16 -146.49 43.56 -181.26
CA SER A 16 -147.56 42.69 -180.75
C SER A 16 -148.95 42.94 -181.37
N ILE A 17 -149.01 43.10 -182.69
CA ILE A 17 -150.26 43.28 -183.45
C ILE A 17 -150.52 42.03 -184.33
N PRO A 18 -151.75 41.48 -184.39
CA PRO A 18 -152.02 40.28 -185.17
C PRO A 18 -151.72 40.44 -186.66
N GLN A 19 -151.01 39.47 -187.22
CA GLN A 19 -150.50 39.52 -188.60
C GLN A 19 -151.62 39.67 -189.65
N ALA A 20 -152.77 39.04 -189.42
CA ALA A 20 -153.96 39.14 -190.28
C ALA A 20 -154.54 40.56 -190.36
N THR A 21 -154.48 41.32 -189.25
CA THR A 21 -154.92 42.72 -189.18
C THR A 21 -154.05 43.62 -190.05
N LEU A 22 -152.74 43.33 -190.10
CA LEU A 22 -151.76 44.07 -190.91
C LEU A 22 -151.89 43.75 -192.41
N THR A 23 -152.15 42.50 -192.80
CA THR A 23 -152.36 42.14 -194.22
C THR A 23 -153.63 42.74 -194.79
N THR A 24 -154.76 42.76 -194.05
CA THR A 24 -155.99 43.40 -194.52
C THR A 24 -155.81 44.92 -194.71
N LEU A 25 -154.98 45.55 -193.88
CA LEU A 25 -154.68 46.98 -193.94
C LEU A 25 -153.94 47.37 -195.24
N THR A 26 -153.14 46.47 -195.81
CA THR A 26 -152.49 46.65 -197.13
C THR A 26 -153.39 46.38 -198.33
N GLU A 27 -154.53 45.71 -198.17
CA GLU A 27 -155.43 45.35 -199.28
C GLU A 27 -156.69 46.23 -199.37
N ASN A 28 -157.31 46.59 -198.24
CA ASN A 28 -158.46 47.51 -198.18
C ASN A 28 -158.47 48.33 -196.87
N PRO A 29 -157.95 49.57 -196.87
CA PRO A 29 -157.84 50.37 -195.64
C PRO A 29 -159.19 50.96 -195.20
N THR A 30 -159.51 50.82 -193.91
CA THR A 30 -160.61 51.51 -193.20
C THR A 30 -160.10 52.14 -191.90
N VAL A 31 -160.82 53.13 -191.37
CA VAL A 31 -160.30 54.05 -190.34
C VAL A 31 -159.95 53.35 -189.01
N ASP A 32 -160.77 52.41 -188.54
CA ASP A 32 -160.53 51.69 -187.28
C ASP A 32 -159.24 50.86 -187.30
N LEU A 33 -158.88 50.28 -188.45
CA LEU A 33 -157.66 49.47 -188.61
C LEU A 33 -156.39 50.30 -188.38
N VAL A 34 -156.38 51.57 -188.81
CA VAL A 34 -155.26 52.50 -188.57
C VAL A 34 -155.19 52.92 -187.10
N GLY A 35 -156.34 53.09 -186.45
CA GLY A 35 -156.43 53.45 -185.02
C GLY A 35 -155.85 52.40 -184.08
N GLN A 36 -155.90 51.11 -184.44
CA GLN A 36 -155.28 50.03 -183.66
C GLN A 36 -153.75 50.05 -183.74
N LEU A 37 -153.17 50.35 -184.91
CA LEU A 37 -151.73 50.40 -185.13
C LEU A 37 -151.01 51.37 -184.17
N LEU A 38 -151.56 52.59 -184.05
CA LEU A 38 -150.97 53.66 -183.24
C LEU A 38 -150.99 53.36 -181.72
N LYS A 39 -151.95 52.55 -181.24
CA LYS A 39 -152.00 52.14 -179.83
C LYS A 39 -150.89 51.15 -179.45
N GLY A 40 -150.56 50.19 -180.33
CA GLY A 40 -149.50 49.20 -180.06
C GLY A 40 -148.12 49.85 -179.91
N ILE A 41 -147.80 50.79 -180.81
CA ILE A 41 -146.52 51.52 -180.81
C ILE A 41 -146.36 52.36 -179.53
N ALA A 42 -147.42 53.01 -179.05
CA ALA A 42 -147.38 53.86 -177.86
C ALA A 42 -147.17 53.08 -176.54
N ALA A 43 -147.55 51.80 -176.47
CA ALA A 43 -147.36 50.98 -175.28
C ALA A 43 -145.89 50.59 -175.10
N LYS A 44 -145.25 50.07 -176.15
CA LYS A 44 -143.90 49.49 -176.06
C LYS A 44 -142.80 50.50 -175.71
N ALA A 45 -143.01 51.79 -176.02
CA ALA A 45 -142.03 52.85 -175.76
C ALA A 45 -141.84 53.18 -174.27
N ARG A 46 -142.87 52.99 -173.42
CA ARG A 46 -142.79 53.28 -171.97
C ARG A 46 -142.02 52.22 -171.20
N GLU A 47 -142.29 50.96 -171.53
CA GLU A 47 -141.66 49.78 -170.90
C GLU A 47 -140.12 49.76 -171.07
N THR A 48 -139.60 50.42 -172.11
CA THR A 48 -138.15 50.57 -172.35
C THR A 48 -137.45 51.65 -171.54
N GLU A 49 -138.17 52.57 -170.88
CA GLU A 49 -137.55 53.57 -169.99
C GLU A 49 -137.39 53.06 -168.56
N GLU A 50 -138.42 52.39 -168.01
CA GLU A 50 -138.42 51.87 -166.63
C GLU A 50 -137.31 50.83 -166.38
N LEU A 51 -137.11 49.89 -167.30
CA LEU A 51 -136.05 48.86 -167.19
C LEU A 51 -134.62 49.42 -167.12
N LYS A 52 -134.41 50.72 -167.44
CA LYS A 52 -133.10 51.36 -167.44
C LYS A 52 -132.77 52.06 -166.12
N SER A 53 -133.75 52.47 -165.32
CA SER A 53 -133.51 53.03 -163.98
C SER A 53 -133.10 51.96 -162.97
N ASP A 54 -133.75 50.79 -163.02
CA ASP A 54 -133.61 49.78 -161.95
C ASP A 54 -132.24 49.12 -161.94
N LYS A 55 -131.60 48.94 -163.11
CA LYS A 55 -130.23 48.40 -163.19
C LYS A 55 -129.21 49.26 -162.45
N LEU A 56 -129.31 50.59 -162.55
CA LEU A 56 -128.38 51.52 -161.90
C LEU A 56 -128.48 51.52 -160.37
N ARG A 57 -129.62 51.07 -159.82
CA ARG A 57 -129.84 51.03 -158.37
C ARG A 57 -129.19 49.82 -157.71
N LEU A 58 -129.23 48.66 -158.36
CA LEU A 58 -128.71 47.39 -157.82
C LEU A 58 -127.18 47.34 -157.76
N GLU A 59 -126.47 48.03 -158.66
CA GLU A 59 -124.99 48.03 -158.67
C GLU A 59 -124.40 48.75 -157.42
N VAL A 60 -125.09 49.76 -156.87
CA VAL A 60 -124.62 50.55 -155.70
C VAL A 60 -124.85 49.83 -154.36
N GLU A 61 -125.91 49.03 -154.26
CA GLU A 61 -126.24 48.31 -153.01
C GLU A 61 -125.29 47.13 -152.76
N PHE A 62 -124.77 46.48 -153.81
CA PHE A 62 -123.85 45.34 -153.69
C PHE A 62 -122.48 45.73 -153.10
N GLU A 63 -121.87 46.80 -153.63
CA GLU A 63 -120.49 47.19 -153.31
C GLU A 63 -120.28 47.56 -151.83
N ASN A 64 -121.31 48.14 -151.19
CA ASN A 64 -121.29 48.49 -149.77
C ASN A 64 -121.29 47.27 -148.81
N THR A 65 -121.81 46.12 -149.24
CA THR A 65 -121.94 44.93 -148.36
C THR A 65 -120.64 44.17 -148.16
N ILE A 66 -119.71 44.26 -149.11
CA ILE A 66 -118.44 43.52 -149.07
C ILE A 66 -117.45 44.22 -148.13
N LEU A 67 -117.32 45.55 -148.24
CA LEU A 67 -116.35 46.33 -147.47
C LEU A 67 -116.56 46.30 -145.95
N THR A 68 -117.80 46.13 -145.47
CA THR A 68 -118.06 46.03 -144.03
C THR A 68 -117.59 44.70 -143.45
N GLY A 69 -117.90 43.58 -144.12
CA GLY A 69 -117.62 42.24 -143.62
C GLY A 69 -116.13 41.89 -143.45
N GLU A 70 -115.25 42.45 -144.27
CA GLU A 70 -113.80 42.22 -144.13
C GLU A 70 -113.21 42.90 -142.89
N THR A 71 -113.76 44.05 -142.46
CA THR A 71 -113.18 44.87 -141.38
C THR A 71 -113.40 44.31 -139.97
N GLU A 72 -114.54 43.65 -139.71
CA GLU A 72 -114.85 43.11 -138.37
C GLU A 72 -114.03 41.85 -138.03
N ASN A 73 -113.78 40.99 -139.02
CA ASN A 73 -113.03 39.74 -138.85
C ASN A 73 -111.62 39.99 -138.31
N VAL A 74 -110.87 40.91 -138.94
CA VAL A 74 -109.48 41.24 -138.56
C VAL A 74 -109.37 41.75 -137.12
N ARG A 75 -110.39 42.48 -136.64
CA ARG A 75 -110.43 42.99 -135.27
C ARG A 75 -110.57 41.88 -134.24
N SER A 76 -111.46 40.91 -134.48
CA SER A 76 -111.71 39.80 -133.56
C SER A 76 -110.46 38.93 -133.31
N GLU A 77 -109.65 38.70 -134.34
CA GLU A 77 -108.38 37.98 -134.21
C GLU A 77 -107.38 38.70 -133.29
N LEU A 78 -107.26 40.02 -133.42
CA LEU A 78 -106.29 40.81 -132.64
C LEU A 78 -106.65 40.86 -131.16
N GLU A 79 -107.93 41.00 -130.83
CA GLU A 79 -108.41 40.98 -129.44
C GLU A 79 -108.14 39.61 -128.78
N SER A 80 -108.33 38.50 -129.51
CA SER A 80 -108.02 37.15 -128.99
C SER A 80 -106.53 36.93 -128.68
N LYS A 81 -105.63 37.44 -129.54
CA LYS A 81 -104.17 37.34 -129.38
C LYS A 81 -103.67 38.19 -128.21
N LEU A 82 -104.30 39.33 -127.94
CA LEU A 82 -104.02 40.18 -126.79
C LEU A 82 -104.34 39.48 -125.46
N GLU A 83 -105.50 38.81 -125.36
CA GLU A 83 -105.89 38.13 -124.11
C GLU A 83 -105.02 36.89 -123.83
N ALA A 84 -104.61 36.17 -124.89
CA ALA A 84 -103.62 35.09 -124.78
C ALA A 84 -102.25 35.59 -124.28
N LEU A 85 -101.79 36.76 -124.75
CA LEU A 85 -100.56 37.38 -124.26
C LEU A 85 -100.67 37.89 -122.81
N LYS A 86 -101.81 38.41 -122.38
CA LYS A 86 -102.05 38.78 -120.97
C LYS A 86 -102.02 37.56 -120.04
N SER A 87 -102.71 36.48 -120.42
CA SER A 87 -102.79 35.28 -119.58
C SER A 87 -101.42 34.59 -119.43
N SER A 88 -100.64 34.50 -120.52
CA SER A 88 -99.25 34.00 -120.46
C SER A 88 -98.33 34.93 -119.66
N ALA A 89 -98.44 36.26 -119.81
CA ALA A 89 -97.69 37.21 -118.98
C ALA A 89 -98.01 37.07 -117.48
N SER A 90 -99.30 36.93 -117.13
CA SER A 90 -99.74 36.75 -115.74
C SER A 90 -99.26 35.42 -115.13
N ASN A 91 -99.29 34.32 -115.90
CA ASN A 91 -98.72 33.04 -115.46
C ASN A 91 -97.20 33.15 -115.25
N ASN A 92 -96.47 33.76 -116.18
CA ASN A 92 -95.02 33.97 -116.05
C ASN A 92 -94.67 34.86 -114.85
N GLU A 93 -95.49 35.87 -114.53
CA GLU A 93 -95.32 36.71 -113.34
C GLU A 93 -95.61 35.94 -112.04
N ALA A 94 -96.62 35.05 -112.03
CA ALA A 94 -96.88 34.16 -110.91
C ALA A 94 -95.73 33.17 -110.69
N GLU A 95 -95.23 32.53 -111.75
CA GLU A 95 -94.06 31.65 -111.68
C GLU A 95 -92.81 32.39 -111.21
N PHE A 96 -92.52 33.58 -111.76
CA PHE A 96 -91.40 34.42 -111.32
C PHE A 96 -91.48 34.78 -109.83
N ASN A 97 -92.66 35.13 -109.32
CA ASN A 97 -92.86 35.41 -107.89
C ASN A 97 -92.74 34.14 -107.03
N SER A 98 -93.16 32.97 -107.53
CA SER A 98 -92.96 31.67 -106.85
C SER A 98 -91.47 31.28 -106.77
N LEU A 99 -90.71 31.50 -107.85
CA LEU A 99 -89.27 31.26 -107.89
C LEU A 99 -88.53 32.26 -106.99
N LYS A 100 -88.91 33.54 -107.00
CA LYS A 100 -88.33 34.58 -106.15
C LYS A 100 -88.55 34.31 -104.65
N THR A 101 -89.75 33.87 -104.27
CA THR A 101 -90.03 33.47 -102.88
C THR A 101 -89.31 32.17 -102.49
N ARG A 102 -89.17 31.22 -103.42
CA ARG A 102 -88.36 30.00 -103.19
C ARG A 102 -86.88 30.30 -103.04
N ILE A 103 -86.32 31.21 -103.85
CA ILE A 103 -84.94 31.69 -103.74
C ILE A 103 -84.73 32.38 -102.38
N ALA A 104 -85.60 33.31 -101.98
CA ALA A 104 -85.52 33.97 -100.68
C ALA A 104 -85.59 32.97 -99.50
N SER A 105 -86.44 31.93 -99.60
CA SER A 105 -86.53 30.84 -98.62
C SER A 105 -85.26 29.98 -98.58
N LEU A 106 -84.65 29.68 -99.73
CA LEU A 106 -83.39 28.93 -99.79
C LEU A 106 -82.20 29.76 -99.31
N GLU A 107 -82.14 31.06 -99.62
CA GLU A 107 -81.13 31.95 -99.07
C GLU A 107 -81.25 32.09 -97.54
N ALA A 108 -82.46 32.21 -97.01
CA ALA A 108 -82.70 32.24 -95.56
C ALA A 108 -82.22 30.92 -94.92
N SER A 109 -82.67 29.78 -95.45
CA SER A 109 -82.21 28.46 -94.98
C SER A 109 -80.69 28.30 -95.07
N ASN A 110 -80.05 28.82 -96.12
CA ASN A 110 -78.60 28.77 -96.26
C ASN A 110 -77.91 29.64 -95.21
N ARG A 111 -78.38 30.87 -94.97
CA ARG A 111 -77.88 31.74 -93.89
C ARG A 111 -78.04 31.08 -92.51
N ASP A 112 -79.18 30.45 -92.25
CA ASP A 112 -79.43 29.73 -91.00
C ASP A 112 -78.49 28.52 -90.85
N THR A 113 -78.27 27.73 -91.91
CA THR A 113 -77.31 26.61 -91.87
C THR A 113 -75.86 27.06 -91.72
N LEU A 114 -75.48 28.22 -92.30
CA LEU A 114 -74.15 28.81 -92.11
C LEU A 114 -73.99 29.31 -90.68
N GLY A 115 -74.96 30.02 -90.10
CA GLY A 115 -74.93 30.41 -88.68
C GLY A 115 -74.89 29.22 -87.73
N LEU A 116 -75.55 28.10 -88.07
CA LEU A 116 -75.44 26.83 -87.34
C LEU A 116 -74.08 26.14 -87.53
N LEU A 117 -73.41 26.31 -88.68
CA LEU A 117 -72.06 25.80 -88.92
C LEU A 117 -71.01 26.64 -88.18
N GLU A 118 -71.11 27.97 -88.26
CA GLU A 118 -70.25 28.94 -87.57
C GLU A 118 -70.35 28.80 -86.05
N SER A 119 -71.57 28.69 -85.50
CA SER A 119 -71.76 28.46 -84.06
C SER A 119 -71.26 27.09 -83.59
N LYS A 120 -71.33 26.06 -84.44
CA LYS A 120 -70.70 24.75 -84.17
C LYS A 120 -69.17 24.81 -84.27
N SER A 121 -68.61 25.51 -85.26
CA SER A 121 -67.16 25.74 -85.33
C SER A 121 -66.70 26.44 -84.06
N ALA A 122 -67.27 27.59 -83.73
CA ALA A 122 -66.93 28.35 -82.53
C ALA A 122 -67.13 27.56 -81.21
N ALA A 123 -67.99 26.54 -81.19
CA ALA A 123 -68.11 25.62 -80.07
C ALA A 123 -67.00 24.55 -80.05
N TYR A 124 -66.60 24.00 -81.20
CA TYR A 124 -65.45 23.10 -81.32
C TYR A 124 -64.12 23.82 -81.08
N ASP A 125 -63.98 25.06 -81.55
CA ASP A 125 -62.81 25.91 -81.34
C ASP A 125 -62.63 26.19 -79.84
N LYS A 126 -63.70 26.60 -79.14
CA LYS A 126 -63.69 26.74 -77.67
C LYS A 126 -63.40 25.43 -76.94
N LEU A 127 -63.99 24.32 -77.38
CA LEU A 127 -63.72 23.01 -76.77
C LEU A 127 -62.25 22.59 -76.96
N ALA A 128 -61.65 22.91 -78.12
CA ALA A 128 -60.23 22.68 -78.39
C ALA A 128 -59.34 23.60 -77.54
N GLU A 129 -59.70 24.88 -77.38
CA GLU A 129 -59.03 25.81 -76.46
C GLU A 129 -59.09 25.29 -75.01
N GLU A 130 -60.26 24.93 -74.50
CA GLU A 130 -60.48 24.38 -73.16
C GLU A 130 -59.68 23.08 -72.95
N LEU A 131 -59.73 22.13 -73.89
CA LEU A 131 -58.99 20.87 -73.82
C LEU A 131 -57.47 21.14 -73.86
N SER A 132 -57.01 22.08 -74.68
CA SER A 132 -55.61 22.51 -74.67
C SER A 132 -55.19 23.17 -73.34
N ALA A 133 -56.08 23.93 -72.71
CA ALA A 133 -55.83 24.57 -71.42
C ALA A 133 -55.78 23.54 -70.28
N GLN A 134 -56.70 22.57 -70.27
CA GLN A 134 -56.65 21.45 -69.32
C GLN A 134 -55.42 20.56 -69.55
N HIS A 135 -55.00 20.35 -70.80
CA HIS A 135 -53.76 19.61 -71.09
C HIS A 135 -52.52 20.37 -70.59
N ARG A 136 -52.41 21.68 -70.88
CA ARG A 136 -51.34 22.55 -70.33
C ARG A 136 -51.31 22.49 -68.80
N LYS A 137 -52.47 22.64 -68.15
CA LYS A 137 -52.60 22.54 -66.68
C LYS A 137 -52.24 21.15 -66.14
N THR A 138 -52.55 20.09 -66.86
CA THR A 138 -52.14 18.72 -66.51
C THR A 138 -50.62 18.55 -66.60
N VAL A 139 -49.98 19.18 -67.59
CA VAL A 139 -48.52 19.17 -67.74
C VAL A 139 -47.84 20.00 -66.65
N THR A 140 -48.36 21.18 -66.29
CA THR A 140 -47.79 21.97 -65.17
C THR A 140 -47.96 21.25 -63.84
N LEU A 141 -49.15 20.71 -63.53
CA LEU A 141 -49.37 19.96 -62.30
C LEU A 141 -48.50 18.69 -62.22
N ARG A 142 -48.29 17.97 -63.33
CA ARG A 142 -47.34 16.83 -63.36
C ARG A 142 -45.90 17.26 -63.12
N ARG A 143 -45.50 18.42 -63.64
CA ARG A 143 -44.17 18.99 -63.36
C ARG A 143 -44.04 19.43 -61.90
N GLU A 144 -45.04 20.10 -61.35
CA GLU A 144 -45.08 20.51 -59.94
C GLU A 144 -45.01 19.29 -59.00
N VAL A 145 -45.71 18.19 -59.32
CA VAL A 145 -45.59 16.91 -58.60
C VAL A 145 -44.17 16.35 -58.69
N ALA A 146 -43.57 16.25 -59.88
CA ALA A 146 -42.20 15.76 -60.03
C ALA A 146 -41.16 16.65 -59.31
N ASP A 147 -41.30 17.98 -59.39
CA ASP A 147 -40.46 18.95 -58.68
C ASP A 147 -40.64 18.84 -57.15
N LEU A 148 -41.81 18.43 -56.65
CA LEU A 148 -42.08 18.17 -55.23
C LEU A 148 -41.56 16.79 -54.78
N GLU A 149 -41.73 15.75 -55.59
CA GLU A 149 -41.18 14.42 -55.34
C GLU A 149 -39.65 14.45 -55.28
N GLN A 150 -38.99 15.17 -56.20
CA GLN A 150 -37.54 15.38 -56.16
C GLN A 150 -37.11 16.13 -54.89
N LYS A 151 -37.84 17.19 -54.48
CA LYS A 151 -37.56 17.92 -53.22
C LYS A 151 -37.75 17.04 -51.99
N LEU A 152 -38.78 16.18 -51.97
CA LEU A 152 -39.04 15.24 -50.89
C LEU A 152 -37.97 14.14 -50.82
N GLN A 153 -37.51 13.62 -51.97
CA GLN A 153 -36.40 12.68 -52.03
C GLN A 153 -35.09 13.31 -51.54
N ALA A 154 -34.80 14.55 -51.96
CA ALA A 154 -33.62 15.30 -51.50
C ALA A 154 -33.68 15.66 -50.01
N ALA A 155 -34.86 16.02 -49.49
CA ALA A 155 -35.06 16.26 -48.05
C ALA A 155 -34.90 14.96 -47.24
N ASN A 156 -35.38 13.83 -47.75
CA ASN A 156 -35.21 12.52 -47.10
C ASN A 156 -33.75 12.05 -47.11
N SER A 157 -33.00 12.22 -48.21
CA SER A 157 -31.58 11.86 -48.24
C SER A 157 -30.72 12.80 -47.37
N ALA A 158 -31.04 14.10 -47.35
CA ALA A 158 -30.44 15.05 -46.41
C ALA A 158 -30.74 14.66 -44.95
N SER A 159 -31.99 14.32 -44.60
CA SER A 159 -32.38 13.89 -43.25
C SER A 159 -31.72 12.58 -42.82
N ALA A 160 -31.56 11.63 -43.75
CA ALA A 160 -30.78 10.41 -43.50
C ALA A 160 -29.31 10.74 -43.23
N SER A 161 -28.69 11.60 -44.05
CA SER A 161 -27.30 12.05 -43.87
C SER A 161 -27.10 12.76 -42.52
N THR A 162 -28.01 13.65 -42.12
CA THR A 162 -27.92 14.31 -40.80
C THR A 162 -28.07 13.31 -39.66
N ARG A 163 -28.94 12.29 -39.77
CA ARG A 163 -29.09 11.24 -38.75
C ARG A 163 -27.85 10.35 -38.64
N PHE A 164 -27.22 9.99 -39.75
CA PHE A 164 -25.94 9.26 -39.69
C PHE A 164 -24.83 10.10 -39.06
N ARG A 165 -24.77 11.40 -39.34
CA ARG A 165 -23.79 12.30 -38.71
C ARG A 165 -24.08 12.53 -37.22
N GLU A 166 -25.35 12.65 -36.84
CA GLU A 166 -25.81 12.68 -35.44
C GLU A 166 -25.41 11.41 -34.70
N GLN A 167 -25.62 10.23 -35.30
CA GLN A 167 -25.21 8.94 -34.74
C GLN A 167 -23.69 8.80 -34.61
N SER A 168 -22.90 9.28 -35.58
CA SER A 168 -21.43 9.32 -35.48
C SER A 168 -20.98 10.19 -34.31
N LEU A 169 -21.45 11.45 -34.27
CA LEU A 169 -21.14 12.40 -33.20
C LEU A 169 -21.59 11.88 -31.82
N GLN A 170 -22.69 11.13 -31.74
CA GLN A 170 -23.16 10.53 -30.49
C GLN A 170 -22.30 9.33 -30.06
N GLN A 171 -21.80 8.51 -31.00
CA GLN A 171 -20.81 7.47 -30.71
C GLN A 171 -19.47 8.07 -30.27
N GLU A 172 -19.01 9.13 -30.95
CA GLU A 172 -17.82 9.90 -30.59
C GLU A 172 -17.95 10.50 -29.17
N LEU A 173 -19.10 11.12 -28.84
CA LEU A 173 -19.39 11.62 -27.50
C LEU A 173 -19.43 10.51 -26.44
N ASP A 174 -19.98 9.35 -26.74
CA ASP A 174 -20.04 8.22 -25.79
C ASP A 174 -18.69 7.50 -25.63
N LEU A 175 -17.79 7.59 -26.62
CA LEU A 175 -16.38 7.20 -26.48
C LEU A 175 -15.60 8.23 -25.65
N LEU A 176 -15.78 9.53 -25.91
CA LEU A 176 -15.14 10.61 -25.15
C LEU A 176 -15.57 10.60 -23.67
N LYS A 177 -16.84 10.32 -23.37
CA LYS A 177 -17.31 10.10 -21.98
C LYS A 177 -16.57 8.95 -21.30
N LYS A 178 -16.51 7.77 -21.94
CA LYS A 178 -15.80 6.60 -21.39
C LYS A 178 -14.30 6.86 -21.19
N ASN A 179 -13.68 7.61 -22.10
CA ASN A 179 -12.28 8.02 -21.94
C ASN A 179 -12.12 8.97 -20.76
N ASN A 180 -12.99 9.97 -20.59
CA ASN A 180 -12.98 10.87 -19.44
C ASN A 180 -13.27 10.13 -18.12
N GLU A 181 -14.26 9.25 -18.08
CA GLU A 181 -14.53 8.36 -16.95
C GLU A 181 -13.30 7.50 -16.60
N TRP A 182 -12.60 6.97 -17.61
CA TRP A 182 -11.35 6.22 -17.39
C TRP A 182 -10.22 7.10 -16.83
N PHE A 183 -10.00 8.28 -17.40
CA PHE A 183 -9.01 9.23 -16.91
C PHE A 183 -9.32 9.74 -15.49
N GLU A 184 -10.59 9.98 -15.15
CA GLU A 184 -11.01 10.34 -13.80
C GLU A 184 -10.79 9.20 -12.81
N ASN A 185 -11.12 7.95 -13.18
CA ASN A 185 -10.88 6.78 -12.33
C ASN A 185 -9.38 6.51 -12.12
N GLU A 186 -8.55 6.66 -13.16
CA GLU A 186 -7.09 6.53 -13.05
C GLU A 186 -6.49 7.67 -12.21
N LEU A 187 -6.93 8.93 -12.42
CA LEU A 187 -6.51 10.08 -11.62
C LEU A 187 -6.91 9.92 -10.14
N GLN A 188 -8.13 9.48 -9.86
CA GLN A 188 -8.57 9.16 -8.50
C GLN A 188 -7.72 8.05 -7.88
N THR A 189 -7.46 6.95 -8.62
CA THR A 189 -6.64 5.82 -8.18
C THR A 189 -5.21 6.27 -7.87
N LYS A 190 -4.56 7.02 -8.76
CA LYS A 190 -3.22 7.57 -8.53
C LYS A 190 -3.21 8.55 -7.35
N SER A 191 -4.22 9.40 -7.20
CA SER A 191 -4.31 10.30 -6.04
C SER A 191 -4.42 9.54 -4.72
N ALA A 192 -5.18 8.43 -4.69
CA ALA A 192 -5.32 7.56 -3.53
C ALA A 192 -4.03 6.79 -3.22
N GLU A 193 -3.32 6.30 -4.24
CA GLU A 193 -1.99 5.69 -4.11
C GLU A 193 -0.96 6.68 -3.54
N TYR A 194 -0.88 7.91 -4.08
CA TYR A 194 0.01 8.96 -3.56
C TYR A 194 -0.35 9.38 -2.13
N LEU A 195 -1.63 9.48 -1.79
CA LEU A 195 -2.07 9.75 -0.41
C LEU A 195 -1.75 8.60 0.55
N LYS A 196 -1.89 7.34 0.10
CA LYS A 196 -1.50 6.15 0.88
C LYS A 196 0.02 6.14 1.11
N PHE A 197 0.81 6.27 0.04
CA PHE A 197 2.27 6.36 0.12
C PHE A 197 2.74 7.49 1.04
N ARG A 198 2.14 8.69 0.93
CA ARG A 198 2.46 9.83 1.81
C ARG A 198 2.15 9.53 3.27
N LYS A 199 1.03 8.87 3.58
CA LYS A 199 0.69 8.43 4.95
C LYS A 199 1.67 7.38 5.48
N GLU A 200 2.00 6.37 4.67
CA GLU A 200 2.96 5.31 5.04
C GLU A 200 4.37 5.86 5.28
N LYS A 201 4.86 6.76 4.42
CA LYS A 201 6.15 7.42 4.62
C LYS A 201 6.14 8.36 5.82
N ALA A 202 5.06 9.12 6.04
CA ALA A 202 4.93 9.95 7.24
C ALA A 202 4.95 9.10 8.53
N ALA A 203 4.15 8.03 8.59
CA ALA A 203 4.14 7.11 9.73
C ALA A 203 5.52 6.45 9.95
N ARG A 204 6.22 6.05 8.88
CA ARG A 204 7.58 5.49 8.98
C ARG A 204 8.60 6.53 9.44
N ILE A 205 8.47 7.80 9.04
CA ILE A 205 9.30 8.89 9.56
C ILE A 205 9.04 9.09 11.06
N SER A 206 7.79 9.17 11.49
CA SER A 206 7.44 9.33 12.91
C SER A 206 7.92 8.17 13.78
N GLU A 207 7.82 6.92 13.31
CA GLU A 207 8.36 5.78 14.06
C GLU A 207 9.91 5.79 14.09
N LEU A 208 10.59 6.20 13.01
CA LEU A 208 12.05 6.38 13.01
C LEU A 208 12.51 7.56 13.88
N GLN A 209 11.69 8.60 14.04
CA GLN A 209 11.90 9.69 14.99
C GLN A 209 11.74 9.19 16.42
N ARG A 210 10.63 8.50 16.73
CA ARG A 210 10.39 7.87 18.04
C ARG A 210 11.52 6.92 18.45
N GLN A 211 12.02 6.10 17.51
CA GLN A 211 13.16 5.21 17.74
C GLN A 211 14.48 5.98 17.96
N ASN A 212 14.69 7.12 17.30
CA ASN A 212 15.84 7.99 17.57
C ASN A 212 15.74 8.65 18.95
N GLU A 213 14.58 9.13 19.34
CA GLU A 213 14.33 9.75 20.65
C GLU A 213 14.51 8.72 21.78
N GLU A 214 13.96 7.51 21.60
CA GLU A 214 14.13 6.37 22.51
C GLU A 214 15.62 5.98 22.63
N THR A 215 16.33 5.79 21.51
CA THR A 215 17.76 5.43 21.56
C THR A 215 18.64 6.55 22.13
N ASN A 216 18.35 7.83 21.87
CA ASN A 216 19.04 8.94 22.51
C ASN A 216 18.78 8.98 24.03
N SER A 217 17.54 8.72 24.47
CA SER A 217 17.24 8.65 25.91
C SER A 217 17.93 7.48 26.61
N ASN A 218 18.08 6.34 25.92
CA ASN A 218 18.87 5.20 26.38
C ASN A 218 20.38 5.52 26.42
N ILE A 219 20.90 6.26 25.44
CA ILE A 219 22.29 6.73 25.44
C ILE A 219 22.55 7.69 26.63
N ASP A 220 21.66 8.65 26.89
CA ASP A 220 21.84 9.62 27.97
C ASP A 220 21.62 9.01 29.37
N THR A 221 20.76 8.02 29.52
CA THR A 221 20.66 7.25 30.78
C THR A 221 21.88 6.35 30.99
N LEU A 222 22.39 5.68 29.94
CA LEU A 222 23.65 4.93 30.01
C LEU A 222 24.85 5.84 30.34
N ARG A 223 24.95 7.04 29.75
CA ARG A 223 25.97 8.04 30.09
C ARG A 223 25.90 8.49 31.55
N ARG A 224 24.70 8.77 32.08
CA ARG A 224 24.51 9.14 33.50
C ARG A 224 24.97 8.00 34.42
N ASN A 225 24.59 6.77 34.09
CA ASN A 225 25.04 5.57 34.81
C ASN A 225 26.57 5.40 34.73
N GLU A 226 27.17 5.59 33.56
CA GLU A 226 28.63 5.57 33.36
C GLU A 226 29.34 6.62 34.22
N THR A 227 28.84 7.87 34.25
CA THR A 227 29.41 8.93 35.10
C THR A 227 29.27 8.63 36.60
N SER A 228 28.16 8.03 37.02
CA SER A 228 27.96 7.62 38.42
C SER A 228 28.84 6.43 38.82
N LEU A 229 29.06 5.48 37.90
CA LEU A 229 29.97 4.36 38.09
C LEU A 229 31.43 4.83 38.13
N LYS A 230 31.82 5.82 37.32
CA LYS A 230 33.14 6.46 37.38
C LYS A 230 33.36 7.17 38.71
N GLN A 231 32.47 8.07 39.10
CA GLN A 231 32.53 8.73 40.42
C GLN A 231 32.63 7.73 41.57
N ARG A 232 31.90 6.61 41.50
CA ARG A 232 31.95 5.53 42.49
C ARG A 232 33.23 4.70 42.45
N LEU A 233 33.90 4.60 41.30
CA LEU A 233 35.23 4.01 41.17
C LEU A 233 36.27 4.96 41.78
N ASP A 234 36.27 6.24 41.38
CA ASP A 234 37.15 7.29 41.92
C ASP A 234 37.04 7.34 43.47
N GLU A 235 35.82 7.27 44.01
CA GLU A 235 35.52 7.18 45.44
C GLU A 235 36.10 5.94 46.14
N VAL A 236 36.25 4.83 45.44
CA VAL A 236 36.77 3.56 45.99
C VAL A 236 38.29 3.50 45.85
N GLU A 237 38.84 4.03 44.76
CA GLU A 237 40.28 4.21 44.56
C GLU A 237 40.85 5.18 45.61
N GLN A 238 40.21 6.33 45.85
CA GLN A 238 40.61 7.25 46.93
C GLN A 238 40.57 6.57 48.31
N LYS A 239 39.49 5.86 48.65
CA LYS A 239 39.40 5.13 49.94
C LYS A 239 40.44 4.01 50.05
N TYR A 240 40.83 3.40 48.94
CA TYR A 240 41.92 2.43 48.89
C TYR A 240 43.28 3.10 49.14
N GLU A 241 43.58 4.24 48.51
CA GLU A 241 44.80 5.02 48.77
C GLU A 241 44.89 5.55 50.21
N GLU A 242 43.78 6.04 50.77
CA GLU A 242 43.65 6.42 52.18
C GLU A 242 43.91 5.23 53.11
N SER A 243 43.40 4.04 52.78
CA SER A 243 43.67 2.82 53.55
C SER A 243 45.14 2.37 53.43
N LEU A 244 45.75 2.52 52.24
CA LEU A 244 47.13 2.13 51.97
C LEU A 244 48.11 3.03 52.73
N THR A 245 47.88 4.34 52.71
CA THR A 245 48.68 5.33 53.45
C THR A 245 48.48 5.22 54.95
N SER A 246 47.27 4.90 55.43
CA SER A 246 47.01 4.56 56.84
C SER A 246 47.79 3.31 57.28
N VAL A 247 47.79 2.25 56.46
CA VAL A 247 48.58 1.03 56.72
C VAL A 247 50.09 1.27 56.68
N GLN A 248 50.58 2.19 55.82
CA GLN A 248 51.98 2.63 55.82
C GLN A 248 52.33 3.36 57.12
N TYR A 249 51.52 4.34 57.52
CA TYR A 249 51.71 5.11 58.76
C TYR A 249 51.71 4.20 60.01
N LEU A 250 50.76 3.27 60.11
CA LEU A 250 50.70 2.30 61.22
C LEU A 250 51.91 1.35 61.24
N LYS A 251 52.45 0.98 60.07
CA LYS A 251 53.69 0.19 59.99
C LYS A 251 54.91 0.99 60.42
N GLU A 252 55.04 2.24 59.98
CA GLU A 252 56.12 3.11 60.44
C GLU A 252 56.09 3.35 61.95
N GLU A 253 54.90 3.58 62.51
CA GLU A 253 54.74 3.76 63.96
C GLU A 253 55.07 2.48 64.72
N ALA A 254 54.59 1.32 64.26
CA ALA A 254 54.98 0.04 64.83
C ALA A 254 56.51 -0.19 64.78
N ILE A 255 57.18 0.19 63.68
CA ILE A 255 58.64 0.13 63.58
C ILE A 255 59.28 1.04 64.64
N LYS A 256 58.89 2.32 64.72
CA LYS A 256 59.40 3.29 65.72
C LYS A 256 59.24 2.78 67.16
N GLN A 257 58.09 2.19 67.48
CA GLN A 257 57.82 1.59 68.79
C GLN A 257 58.68 0.32 69.05
N THR A 258 58.91 -0.53 68.04
CA THR A 258 59.85 -1.66 68.21
C THR A 258 61.31 -1.21 68.36
N GLU A 259 61.70 -0.09 67.74
CA GLU A 259 63.04 0.49 67.92
C GLU A 259 63.20 1.14 69.30
N SER A 260 62.20 1.87 69.81
CA SER A 260 62.24 2.42 71.18
C SER A 260 62.31 1.31 72.23
N PHE A 261 61.42 0.30 72.17
CA PHE A 261 61.47 -0.84 73.09
C PHE A 261 62.81 -1.61 73.00
N ARG A 262 63.42 -1.71 71.80
CA ARG A 262 64.74 -2.31 71.64
C ARG A 262 65.83 -1.49 72.33
N ILE A 263 65.81 -0.16 72.19
CA ILE A 263 66.76 0.75 72.84
C ILE A 263 66.60 0.70 74.37
N GLU A 264 65.35 0.67 74.86
CA GLU A 264 65.05 0.52 76.29
C GLU A 264 65.56 -0.82 76.83
N LEU A 265 65.28 -1.94 76.14
CA LEU A 265 65.73 -3.28 76.53
C LEU A 265 67.26 -3.39 76.52
N ASP A 266 67.93 -2.83 75.51
CA ASP A 266 69.39 -2.70 75.47
C ASP A 266 69.93 -1.90 76.67
N SER A 267 69.25 -0.82 77.08
CA SER A 267 69.65 0.01 78.22
C SER A 267 69.45 -0.71 79.56
N ALA A 268 68.32 -1.43 79.70
CA ALA A 268 68.00 -2.24 80.87
C ALA A 268 68.96 -3.44 80.99
N GLY A 269 69.33 -4.07 79.88
CA GLY A 269 70.34 -5.13 79.83
C GLY A 269 71.71 -4.65 80.30
N ARG A 270 72.16 -3.47 79.85
CA ARG A 270 73.40 -2.84 80.34
C ARG A 270 73.32 -2.52 81.84
N LEU A 271 72.19 -2.02 82.33
CA LEU A 271 71.97 -1.74 83.75
C LEU A 271 71.99 -3.02 84.60
N ALA A 272 71.31 -4.08 84.15
CA ALA A 272 71.31 -5.39 84.81
C ALA A 272 72.71 -6.00 84.83
N GLN A 273 73.49 -5.87 83.76
CA GLN A 273 74.89 -6.33 83.71
C GLN A 273 75.78 -5.54 84.68
N LEU A 274 75.58 -4.22 84.82
CA LEU A 274 76.27 -3.42 85.83
C LEU A 274 75.88 -3.82 87.26
N GLN A 275 74.60 -4.09 87.52
CA GLN A 275 74.12 -4.59 88.81
C GLN A 275 74.68 -5.98 89.14
N GLN A 276 74.75 -6.89 88.17
CA GLN A 276 75.40 -8.20 88.32
C GLN A 276 76.89 -8.03 88.66
N ASN A 277 77.63 -7.22 87.90
CA ASN A 277 79.05 -6.96 88.15
C ASN A 277 79.28 -6.37 89.56
N ALA A 278 78.40 -5.49 90.02
CA ALA A 278 78.43 -4.95 91.38
C ALA A 278 78.13 -6.02 92.45
N ALA A 279 77.12 -6.86 92.24
CA ALA A 279 76.76 -7.96 93.14
C ALA A 279 77.86 -9.04 93.22
N GLU A 280 78.50 -9.40 92.10
CA GLU A 280 79.66 -10.29 92.07
C GLU A 280 80.86 -9.69 92.81
N THR A 281 81.10 -8.38 92.67
CA THR A 281 82.16 -7.67 93.39
C THR A 281 81.88 -7.61 94.88
N ALA A 282 80.63 -7.40 95.29
CA ALA A 282 80.21 -7.48 96.69
C ALA A 282 80.37 -8.91 97.24
N LYS A 283 80.01 -9.94 96.47
CA LYS A 283 80.18 -11.35 96.84
C LYS A 283 81.66 -11.72 97.03
N LYS A 284 82.54 -11.27 96.14
CA LYS A 284 84.01 -11.42 96.27
C LYS A 284 84.53 -10.77 97.55
N ARG A 285 84.11 -9.53 97.86
CA ARG A 285 84.44 -8.87 99.13
C ARG A 285 83.93 -9.61 100.36
N VAL A 286 82.72 -10.17 100.33
CA VAL A 286 82.20 -11.00 101.43
C VAL A 286 83.06 -12.27 101.61
N GLN A 287 83.49 -12.91 100.51
CA GLN A 287 84.40 -14.06 100.57
C GLN A 287 85.79 -13.69 101.09
N GLU A 288 86.34 -12.53 100.70
CA GLU A 288 87.60 -11.98 101.25
C GLU A 288 87.48 -11.71 102.76
N CYS A 289 86.38 -11.10 103.22
CA CYS A 289 86.09 -10.90 104.64
C CYS A 289 85.89 -12.22 105.40
N GLN A 290 85.27 -13.24 104.80
CA GLN A 290 85.13 -14.57 105.40
C GLN A 290 86.49 -15.26 105.55
N LEU A 291 87.35 -15.22 104.52
CA LEU A 291 88.71 -15.76 104.60
C LEU A 291 89.56 -15.03 105.65
N ALA A 292 89.44 -13.70 105.77
CA ALA A 292 90.08 -12.93 106.83
C ALA A 292 89.55 -13.29 108.23
N LEU A 293 88.24 -13.55 108.36
CA LEU A 293 87.61 -13.96 109.61
C LEU A 293 88.07 -15.35 110.05
N GLU A 294 88.05 -16.36 109.16
CA GLU A 294 88.52 -17.70 109.51
C GLU A 294 90.01 -17.68 109.86
N LYS A 295 90.85 -16.94 109.12
CA LYS A 295 92.26 -16.76 109.47
C LYS A 295 92.42 -16.15 110.87
N ALA A 296 91.64 -15.12 111.22
CA ALA A 296 91.69 -14.52 112.54
C ALA A 296 91.25 -15.49 113.66
N LYS A 297 90.34 -16.44 113.37
CA LYS A 297 90.01 -17.54 114.30
C LYS A 297 91.16 -18.53 114.43
N ASP A 298 91.81 -18.92 113.32
CA ASP A 298 92.94 -19.85 113.34
C ASP A 298 94.16 -19.26 114.07
N ASP A 299 94.44 -17.97 113.87
CA ASP A 299 95.49 -17.24 114.59
C ASP A 299 95.15 -17.15 116.09
N ALA A 300 93.91 -16.83 116.46
CA ALA A 300 93.45 -16.82 117.86
C ALA A 300 93.42 -18.23 118.51
N ALA A 301 93.12 -19.28 117.74
CA ALA A 301 93.15 -20.66 118.20
C ALA A 301 94.59 -21.14 118.44
N GLN A 302 95.56 -20.67 117.65
CA GLN A 302 96.99 -20.88 117.90
C GLN A 302 97.44 -20.16 119.17
N GLU A 303 97.03 -18.91 119.41
CA GLU A 303 97.37 -18.20 120.65
C GLU A 303 96.73 -18.86 121.88
N LEU A 304 95.45 -19.26 121.82
CA LEU A 304 94.81 -20.06 122.87
C LEU A 304 95.51 -21.41 123.10
N SER A 305 96.10 -22.01 122.06
CA SER A 305 96.88 -23.25 122.20
C SER A 305 98.25 -23.02 122.84
N ARG A 306 98.92 -21.89 122.57
CA ARG A 306 100.16 -21.47 123.24
C ARG A 306 99.90 -21.16 124.72
N LEU A 307 98.91 -20.33 125.02
CA LEU A 307 98.51 -19.98 126.39
C LEU A 307 98.12 -21.22 127.20
N ARG A 308 97.47 -22.22 126.59
CA ARG A 308 97.21 -23.51 127.24
C ARG A 308 98.49 -24.28 127.53
N ALA A 309 99.43 -24.37 126.59
CA ALA A 309 100.70 -25.03 126.82
C ALA A 309 101.54 -24.33 127.90
N GLU A 310 101.54 -22.99 127.94
CA GLU A 310 102.18 -22.18 128.98
C GLU A 310 101.56 -22.45 130.37
N ILE A 311 100.22 -22.48 130.47
CA ILE A 311 99.49 -22.85 131.69
C ILE A 311 99.78 -24.30 132.11
N GLU A 312 99.88 -25.24 131.17
CA GLU A 312 100.22 -26.64 131.44
C GLU A 312 101.66 -26.76 132.00
N THR A 313 102.62 -25.99 131.46
CA THR A 313 103.99 -25.92 132.01
C THR A 313 104.04 -25.30 133.39
N GLU A 314 103.40 -24.16 133.62
CA GLU A 314 103.29 -23.52 134.95
C GLU A 314 102.60 -24.44 135.97
N HIS A 315 101.58 -25.20 135.55
CA HIS A 315 100.96 -26.22 136.41
C HIS A 315 101.93 -27.36 136.74
N SER A 316 102.74 -27.81 135.78
CA SER A 316 103.74 -28.86 135.99
C SER A 316 104.89 -28.42 136.91
N ASP A 317 105.34 -27.16 136.80
CA ASP A 317 106.35 -26.57 137.68
C ASP A 317 105.79 -26.29 139.09
N LYS A 318 104.52 -25.87 139.18
CA LYS A 318 103.80 -25.77 140.46
C LYS A 318 103.65 -27.14 141.13
N GLU A 319 103.29 -28.19 140.41
CA GLU A 319 103.29 -29.56 140.94
C GLU A 319 104.70 -30.00 141.37
N ALA A 320 105.74 -29.66 140.62
CA ALA A 320 107.13 -29.97 141.00
C ALA A 320 107.57 -29.20 142.26
N ALA A 321 107.08 -27.98 142.46
CA ALA A 321 107.29 -27.21 143.68
C ALA A 321 106.52 -27.80 144.87
N GLU A 322 105.25 -28.15 144.69
CA GLU A 322 104.41 -28.79 145.72
C GLU A 322 104.98 -30.15 146.16
N ARG A 323 105.50 -30.95 145.21
CA ARG A 323 106.21 -32.21 145.53
C ARG A 323 107.48 -31.96 146.36
N ARG A 324 108.28 -30.94 146.04
CA ARG A 324 109.45 -30.55 146.86
C ARG A 324 109.07 -30.06 148.25
N VAL A 325 107.96 -29.32 148.39
CA VAL A 325 107.43 -28.94 149.71
C VAL A 325 106.99 -30.18 150.50
N ALA A 326 106.29 -31.12 149.86
CA ALA A 326 105.89 -32.38 150.48
C ALA A 326 107.09 -33.26 150.90
N GLU A 327 108.17 -33.29 150.10
CA GLU A 327 109.43 -33.97 150.45
C GLU A 327 110.12 -33.32 151.66
N LEU A 328 110.17 -31.98 151.73
CA LEU A 328 110.72 -31.26 152.89
C LEU A 328 109.87 -31.45 154.15
N GLU A 329 108.54 -31.45 154.03
CA GLU A 329 107.64 -31.83 155.13
C GLU A 329 107.87 -33.27 155.59
N LEU A 330 108.13 -34.20 154.67
CA LEU A 330 108.44 -35.59 154.98
C LEU A 330 109.76 -35.72 155.75
N ALA A 331 110.79 -34.96 155.35
CA ALA A 331 112.08 -34.94 156.04
C ALA A 331 111.97 -34.40 157.48
N VAL A 332 111.12 -33.39 157.72
CA VAL A 332 110.83 -32.91 159.09
C VAL A 332 110.08 -33.99 159.89
N LYS A 333 109.00 -34.55 159.34
CA LYS A 333 108.20 -35.61 159.99
C LYS A 333 109.01 -36.87 160.33
N GLN A 334 110.06 -37.18 159.57
CA GLN A 334 110.94 -38.34 159.81
C GLN A 334 111.90 -38.18 161.00
N LEU A 335 112.11 -36.97 161.53
CA LEU A 335 112.97 -36.73 162.70
C LEU A 335 112.18 -36.64 164.03
N GLU A 336 110.86 -36.44 163.98
CA GLU A 336 110.05 -36.21 165.19
C GLU A 336 109.34 -37.46 165.74
N SER A 337 109.40 -38.62 165.06
CA SER A 337 108.61 -39.80 165.47
C SER A 337 109.28 -41.17 165.26
N GLU A 338 110.30 -41.49 166.07
CA GLU A 338 110.72 -42.90 166.29
C GLU A 338 109.91 -43.58 167.44
N VAL A 339 108.89 -42.89 167.99
CA VAL A 339 108.17 -43.30 169.21
C VAL A 339 106.64 -43.30 169.04
N ALA A 340 106.10 -44.26 168.28
CA ALA A 340 104.70 -44.72 168.41
C ALA A 340 104.43 -46.02 167.59
N SER A 341 104.63 -47.20 168.17
CA SER A 341 104.29 -48.46 167.50
C SER A 341 102.80 -48.83 167.61
N GLY A 342 102.15 -49.18 166.48
CA GLY A 342 101.14 -50.25 166.48
C GLY A 342 99.90 -50.16 165.58
N ARG A 343 99.52 -51.35 165.06
CA ARG A 343 98.17 -51.83 164.67
C ARG A 343 97.52 -51.40 163.33
N ASN A 344 97.49 -52.38 162.42
CA ASN A 344 96.30 -53.04 161.82
C ASN A 344 95.19 -52.22 161.08
N GLN A 345 95.06 -52.47 159.76
CA GLN A 345 93.92 -53.13 159.04
C GLN A 345 92.43 -52.74 159.31
N PRO A 346 91.45 -53.08 158.41
CA PRO A 346 91.50 -53.43 156.96
C PRO A 346 90.30 -52.93 156.07
N SER A 347 90.43 -53.05 154.72
CA SER A 347 89.39 -53.39 153.70
C SER A 347 88.04 -52.61 153.57
N THR A 348 87.52 -52.26 152.38
CA THR A 348 86.89 -53.17 151.36
C THR A 348 86.56 -52.42 150.02
N PRO A 349 86.15 -53.09 148.89
CA PRO A 349 86.44 -52.61 147.51
C PRO A 349 85.27 -52.65 146.46
N MET A 350 85.62 -52.64 145.14
CA MET A 350 84.85 -52.83 143.86
C MET A 350 84.33 -51.54 143.17
N ARG A 351 84.16 -51.42 141.83
CA ARG A 351 84.24 -52.30 140.62
C ARG A 351 84.65 -51.42 139.39
N GLY A 352 85.32 -51.82 138.29
CA GLY A 352 84.96 -52.72 137.16
C GLY A 352 83.86 -52.15 136.21
N LEU A 353 83.88 -52.18 134.86
CA LEU A 353 84.80 -52.80 133.86
C LEU A 353 84.54 -52.33 132.38
N ASN A 354 85.60 -51.99 131.63
CA ASN A 354 85.94 -52.05 130.17
C ASN A 354 84.91 -52.27 128.98
N GLY A 355 84.93 -51.37 127.95
CA GLY A 355 85.24 -51.66 126.51
C GLY A 355 84.19 -51.93 125.37
N GLY A 356 84.25 -51.20 124.21
CA GLY A 356 84.31 -51.79 122.83
C GLY A 356 83.29 -51.50 121.66
N ILE A 357 83.77 -50.93 120.52
CA ILE A 357 83.73 -51.41 119.08
C ILE A 357 82.49 -51.31 118.08
N SER A 358 82.71 -50.64 116.91
CA SER A 358 82.10 -50.76 115.51
C SER A 358 80.58 -50.56 115.23
N THR A 359 79.96 -50.44 114.01
CA THR A 359 80.18 -50.85 112.56
C THR A 359 79.47 -49.92 111.47
N PRO A 360 79.54 -50.16 110.11
CA PRO A 360 79.15 -49.19 109.03
C PRO A 360 78.36 -49.68 107.73
N LEU A 361 78.06 -48.74 106.80
CA LEU A 361 78.06 -48.77 105.28
C LEU A 361 76.97 -49.45 104.32
N ARG A 362 76.40 -48.65 103.37
CA ARG A 362 76.01 -48.93 101.90
C ARG A 362 74.94 -50.04 101.53
N PRO A 363 74.64 -50.44 100.24
CA PRO A 363 74.00 -49.71 99.07
C PRO A 363 72.96 -50.51 98.14
N SER A 364 72.43 -49.89 97.05
CA SER A 364 72.02 -50.47 95.70
C SER A 364 70.59 -51.06 95.38
N THR A 365 70.31 -51.41 94.09
CA THR A 365 69.00 -51.75 93.39
C THR A 365 69.07 -52.99 92.45
N PRO A 366 68.00 -53.83 92.20
CA PRO A 366 67.35 -54.01 90.83
C PRO A 366 65.95 -54.79 90.63
N VAL A 367 65.25 -54.56 89.48
CA VAL A 367 64.51 -55.46 88.47
C VAL A 367 63.42 -56.59 88.79
N GLY A 368 62.27 -56.66 88.03
CA GLY A 368 61.69 -57.92 87.41
C GLY A 368 60.14 -58.30 87.25
N SER A 369 59.66 -58.63 86.01
CA SER A 369 58.78 -59.81 85.54
C SER A 369 57.19 -59.91 85.36
N PHE A 370 56.73 -60.43 84.16
CA PHE A 370 55.58 -61.33 83.70
C PHE A 370 54.02 -61.02 83.63
N SER A 371 53.21 -61.72 82.75
CA SER A 371 51.71 -61.58 82.53
C SER A 371 50.94 -62.68 81.65
N PRO A 372 49.57 -62.87 81.65
CA PRO A 372 48.76 -63.96 80.95
C PRO A 372 47.52 -63.57 80.02
N ARG A 373 46.63 -64.51 79.53
CA ARG A 373 45.55 -64.30 78.48
C ARG A 373 44.39 -65.39 78.31
N SER A 374 43.30 -65.14 77.52
CA SER A 374 42.29 -66.13 76.96
C SER A 374 41.48 -65.66 75.68
N ALA A 375 40.67 -66.51 74.95
CA ALA A 375 39.72 -66.19 73.80
C ALA A 375 38.83 -67.38 73.24
N ARG A 376 37.74 -67.18 72.41
CA ARG A 376 37.08 -68.25 71.53
C ARG A 376 36.17 -67.85 70.28
N THR A 377 35.11 -68.61 69.87
CA THR A 377 34.67 -68.93 68.44
C THR A 377 33.16 -69.36 68.13
N LYS A 378 32.69 -69.38 66.83
CA LYS A 378 31.51 -70.11 66.11
C LYS A 378 30.58 -69.15 65.26
N GLY A 379 29.74 -69.45 64.21
CA GLY A 379 29.19 -70.62 63.41
C GLY A 379 28.38 -70.23 62.11
N GLY A 380 27.49 -71.06 61.47
CA GLY A 380 26.78 -70.76 60.17
C GLY A 380 25.76 -71.80 59.54
N LEU A 381 25.38 -71.67 58.24
CA LEU A 381 24.36 -72.49 57.46
C LEU A 381 24.81 -72.90 55.99
N THR A 382 23.96 -73.53 55.14
CA THR A 382 24.37 -74.49 54.04
C THR A 382 24.08 -74.15 52.56
N LEU A 383 24.47 -75.05 51.63
CA LEU A 383 25.07 -74.73 50.30
C LEU A 383 24.17 -74.69 49.05
N THR A 384 23.23 -75.60 48.79
CA THR A 384 22.67 -75.75 47.41
C THR A 384 21.79 -74.58 46.97
N GLN A 385 21.06 -73.96 47.89
CA GLN A 385 20.31 -72.72 47.63
C GLN A 385 21.23 -71.56 47.24
N MET A 386 22.52 -71.60 47.60
CA MET A 386 23.48 -70.61 47.11
C MET A 386 23.52 -70.62 45.59
N TYR A 387 23.64 -71.75 44.90
CA TYR A 387 24.06 -71.76 43.49
C TYR A 387 23.09 -71.13 42.49
N THR A 388 21.78 -71.22 42.70
CA THR A 388 20.77 -70.64 41.77
C THR A 388 20.42 -69.21 42.10
N GLU A 389 20.45 -68.83 43.39
CA GLU A 389 20.51 -67.42 43.77
C GLU A 389 21.81 -66.81 43.24
N TYR A 390 22.95 -67.48 43.40
CA TYR A 390 24.30 -66.98 43.11
C TYR A 390 24.48 -66.45 41.70
N ASP A 391 23.87 -67.00 40.64
CA ASP A 391 24.09 -66.45 39.29
C ASP A 391 23.18 -65.23 38.96
N LYS A 392 21.96 -65.19 39.51
CA LYS A 392 21.09 -63.99 39.48
C LYS A 392 21.62 -62.90 40.39
N MET A 393 22.01 -63.28 41.60
CA MET A 393 22.75 -62.45 42.53
C MET A 393 24.05 -62.00 41.88
N ARG A 394 24.84 -62.81 41.18
CA ARG A 394 26.09 -62.40 40.50
C ARG A 394 25.87 -61.37 39.41
N THR A 395 24.76 -61.44 38.67
CA THR A 395 24.44 -60.46 37.62
C THR A 395 23.90 -59.15 38.21
N LEU A 396 23.01 -59.21 39.22
CA LEU A 396 22.59 -58.03 39.98
C LEU A 396 23.75 -57.43 40.80
N LEU A 397 24.61 -58.27 41.38
CA LEU A 397 25.84 -57.92 42.10
C LEU A 397 26.89 -57.35 41.16
N ALA A 398 26.93 -57.69 39.88
CA ALA A 398 27.82 -57.01 38.93
C ALA A 398 27.35 -55.57 38.66
N ALA A 399 26.03 -55.36 38.53
CA ALA A 399 25.44 -54.03 38.41
C ALA A 399 25.60 -53.22 39.72
N GLU A 400 25.25 -53.82 40.86
CA GLU A 400 25.46 -53.26 42.20
C GLU A 400 26.94 -53.08 42.55
N GLN A 401 27.86 -53.92 42.06
CA GLN A 401 29.30 -53.70 42.24
C GLN A 401 29.78 -52.51 41.42
N LYS A 402 29.27 -52.29 40.21
CA LYS A 402 29.57 -51.08 39.44
C LYS A 402 28.98 -49.84 40.10
N ASN A 403 27.73 -49.90 40.55
CA ASN A 403 27.04 -48.81 41.25
C ASN A 403 27.69 -48.51 42.62
N ASN A 404 28.10 -49.55 43.36
CA ASN A 404 28.92 -49.42 44.57
C ASN A 404 30.37 -49.04 44.28
N GLN A 405 30.92 -49.29 43.08
CA GLN A 405 32.24 -48.78 42.71
C GLN A 405 32.16 -47.29 42.43
N GLU A 406 31.16 -46.82 41.70
CA GLU A 406 30.91 -45.40 41.44
C GLU A 406 30.54 -44.64 42.73
N LEU A 407 29.72 -45.23 43.59
CA LEU A 407 29.42 -44.71 44.93
C LEU A 407 30.65 -44.77 45.85
N LYS A 408 31.50 -45.80 45.75
CA LYS A 408 32.76 -45.85 46.50
C LYS A 408 33.76 -44.84 46.00
N THR A 409 33.97 -44.65 44.70
CA THR A 409 34.88 -43.60 44.22
C THR A 409 34.39 -42.22 44.64
N ALA A 410 33.09 -41.94 44.56
CA ALA A 410 32.54 -40.68 45.07
C ALA A 410 32.67 -40.55 46.62
N MET A 411 32.55 -41.66 47.36
CA MET A 411 32.72 -41.67 48.82
C MET A 411 34.21 -41.61 49.22
N ASP A 412 35.11 -42.21 48.46
CA ASP A 412 36.56 -42.20 48.63
C ASP A 412 37.11 -40.81 48.25
N GLU A 413 36.55 -40.15 47.22
CA GLU A 413 36.79 -38.74 46.89
C GLU A 413 36.29 -37.81 48.01
N MET A 414 35.05 -37.96 48.49
CA MET A 414 34.56 -37.19 49.65
C MET A 414 35.36 -37.48 50.94
N VAL A 415 35.83 -38.71 51.14
CA VAL A 415 36.72 -39.06 52.26
C VAL A 415 38.08 -38.42 52.06
N GLN A 416 38.64 -38.40 50.86
CA GLN A 416 39.92 -37.76 50.56
C GLN A 416 39.85 -36.23 50.72
N ASP A 417 38.76 -35.59 50.30
CA ASP A 417 38.51 -34.16 50.55
C ASP A 417 38.37 -33.88 52.05
N LEU A 418 37.61 -34.70 52.78
CA LEU A 418 37.49 -34.61 54.24
C LEU A 418 38.80 -34.92 54.97
N GLU A 419 39.64 -35.83 54.48
CA GLU A 419 40.96 -36.15 55.02
C GLU A 419 42.00 -35.07 54.69
N SER A 420 41.85 -34.35 53.58
CA SER A 420 42.65 -33.16 53.26
C SER A 420 42.27 -31.95 54.12
N SER A 421 40.98 -31.83 54.46
CA SER A 421 40.44 -30.79 55.37
C SER A 421 40.65 -31.14 56.85
N LYS A 422 40.84 -32.43 57.16
CA LYS A 422 41.02 -32.95 58.52
C LYS A 422 42.18 -32.31 59.30
N PRO A 423 43.41 -32.15 58.77
CA PRO A 423 44.47 -31.50 59.53
C PRO A 423 44.10 -30.08 59.97
N GLU A 424 43.44 -29.29 59.11
CA GLU A 424 42.97 -27.94 59.47
C GLU A 424 41.87 -27.99 60.53
N ILE A 425 40.92 -28.92 60.43
CA ILE A 425 39.86 -29.13 61.44
C ILE A 425 40.43 -29.59 62.79
N ASP A 426 41.41 -30.49 62.79
CA ASP A 426 42.01 -31.02 64.01
C ASP A 426 43.04 -30.02 64.61
N GLU A 427 43.67 -29.16 63.81
CA GLU A 427 44.47 -28.01 64.27
C GLU A 427 43.57 -26.94 64.92
N LEU A 428 42.47 -26.53 64.26
CA LEU A 428 41.47 -25.62 64.82
C LEU A 428 40.86 -26.16 66.13
N ARG A 429 40.65 -27.48 66.23
CA ARG A 429 40.22 -28.12 67.48
C ARG A 429 41.29 -28.13 68.55
N ALA A 430 42.55 -28.35 68.18
CA ALA A 430 43.67 -28.30 69.13
C ALA A 430 43.85 -26.90 69.71
N ASP A 431 43.82 -25.86 68.85
CA ASP A 431 43.91 -24.47 69.31
C ASP A 431 42.64 -24.02 70.06
N HIS A 432 41.44 -24.48 69.68
CA HIS A 432 40.24 -24.22 70.49
C HIS A 432 40.35 -24.87 71.88
N SER A 433 40.74 -26.15 71.96
CA SER A 433 40.95 -26.86 73.24
C SER A 433 42.04 -26.20 74.10
N ARG A 434 43.08 -25.65 73.46
CA ARG A 434 44.16 -24.90 74.11
C ARG A 434 43.70 -23.54 74.61
N LEU A 435 42.84 -22.84 73.87
CA LEU A 435 42.22 -21.59 74.28
C LEU A 435 41.23 -21.82 75.43
N GLU A 436 40.40 -22.87 75.37
CA GLU A 436 39.54 -23.28 76.49
C GLU A 436 40.36 -23.60 77.75
N ALA A 437 41.42 -24.41 77.62
CA ALA A 437 42.32 -24.72 78.73
C ALA A 437 43.00 -23.46 79.31
N SER A 438 43.45 -22.55 78.45
CA SER A 438 44.04 -21.26 78.85
C SER A 438 43.04 -20.34 79.56
N VAL A 439 41.78 -20.29 79.10
CA VAL A 439 40.71 -19.53 79.76
C VAL A 439 40.37 -20.14 81.13
N ILE A 440 40.34 -21.48 81.24
CA ILE A 440 40.14 -22.17 82.52
C ILE A 440 41.32 -21.92 83.48
N GLU A 441 42.56 -21.98 83.00
CA GLU A 441 43.76 -21.69 83.78
C GLU A 441 43.79 -20.23 84.26
N MET A 442 43.55 -19.27 83.37
CA MET A 442 43.48 -17.84 83.70
C MET A 442 42.33 -17.53 84.66
N SER A 443 41.18 -18.21 84.53
CA SER A 443 40.08 -18.10 85.49
C SER A 443 40.47 -18.68 86.85
N GLY A 444 41.18 -19.82 86.89
CA GLY A 444 41.69 -20.43 88.11
C GLY A 444 42.73 -19.56 88.84
N LEU A 445 43.64 -18.93 88.09
CA LEU A 445 44.62 -17.97 88.59
C LEU A 445 43.94 -16.70 89.13
N LEU A 446 42.90 -16.19 88.45
CA LEU A 446 42.12 -15.05 88.93
C LEU A 446 41.36 -15.38 90.22
N ASP A 447 40.77 -16.57 90.31
CA ASP A 447 40.10 -17.08 91.50
C ASP A 447 41.07 -17.26 92.69
N ALA A 448 42.26 -17.79 92.43
CA ALA A 448 43.32 -17.96 93.43
C ALA A 448 43.81 -16.60 93.94
N ALA A 449 44.21 -15.70 93.05
CA ALA A 449 44.67 -14.35 93.41
C ALA A 449 43.58 -13.54 94.14
N SER A 450 42.30 -13.75 93.81
CA SER A 450 41.18 -13.13 94.53
C SER A 450 41.04 -13.68 95.95
N LYS A 451 41.16 -15.01 96.14
CA LYS A 451 41.13 -15.65 97.47
C LYS A 451 42.33 -15.25 98.33
N GLU A 452 43.53 -15.25 97.77
CA GLU A 452 44.75 -14.78 98.45
C GLU A 452 44.64 -13.31 98.86
N ARG A 453 44.10 -12.44 98.00
CA ARG A 453 43.81 -11.04 98.32
C ARG A 453 42.78 -10.90 99.45
N GLU A 454 41.71 -11.69 99.44
CA GLU A 454 40.74 -11.69 100.54
C GLU A 454 41.34 -12.22 101.84
N GLU A 455 42.22 -13.20 101.78
CA GLU A 455 42.90 -13.76 102.94
C GLU A 455 43.90 -12.76 103.53
N ALA A 456 44.78 -12.18 102.71
CA ALA A 456 45.69 -11.12 103.12
C ALA A 456 44.96 -9.90 103.69
N THR A 457 43.81 -9.49 103.13
CA THR A 457 43.02 -8.37 103.67
C THR A 457 42.23 -8.75 104.94
N ARG A 458 41.78 -10.01 105.09
CA ARG A 458 41.23 -10.53 106.36
C ARG A 458 42.29 -10.60 107.45
N GLU A 459 43.53 -11.01 107.13
CA GLU A 459 44.63 -11.07 108.08
C GLU A 459 45.19 -9.70 108.45
N ALA A 460 45.36 -8.79 107.50
CA ALA A 460 45.76 -7.41 107.79
C ALA A 460 44.79 -6.74 108.77
N ARG A 461 43.46 -6.93 108.60
CA ARG A 461 42.45 -6.44 109.54
C ARG A 461 42.53 -7.10 110.92
N LYS A 462 42.80 -8.40 111.00
CA LYS A 462 43.04 -9.09 112.29
C LYS A 462 44.25 -8.48 112.99
N TRP A 463 45.39 -8.39 112.31
CA TRP A 463 46.64 -7.89 112.89
C TRP A 463 46.56 -6.42 113.28
N GLN A 464 45.92 -5.56 112.47
CA GLN A 464 45.63 -4.18 112.85
C GLN A 464 44.84 -4.13 114.18
N GLY A 465 43.76 -4.89 114.30
CA GLY A 465 42.97 -4.95 115.54
C GLY A 465 43.76 -5.44 116.77
N HIS A 466 44.73 -6.35 116.57
CA HIS A 466 45.61 -6.81 117.65
C HIS A 466 46.65 -5.75 118.03
N VAL A 467 47.24 -5.05 117.06
CA VAL A 467 48.18 -3.93 117.30
C VAL A 467 47.48 -2.82 118.07
N GLU A 468 46.33 -2.33 117.58
CA GLU A 468 45.57 -1.29 118.28
C GLU A 468 45.09 -1.75 119.67
N GLY A 469 44.85 -3.05 119.87
CA GLY A 469 44.53 -3.63 121.18
C GLY A 469 45.70 -3.52 122.16
N LEU A 470 46.87 -4.02 121.74
CA LEU A 470 48.11 -4.01 122.52
C LEU A 470 48.65 -2.59 122.76
N GLU A 471 48.41 -1.64 121.84
CA GLU A 471 48.73 -0.23 122.04
C GLU A 471 47.86 0.42 123.13
N ARG A 472 46.54 0.13 123.14
CA ARG A 472 45.63 0.61 124.20
C ARG A 472 46.04 0.05 125.56
N GLU A 473 46.27 -1.27 125.66
CA GLU A 473 46.71 -1.93 126.89
C GLU A 473 48.09 -1.42 127.34
N GLY A 474 49.05 -1.31 126.42
CA GLY A 474 50.39 -0.78 126.69
C GLY A 474 50.36 0.67 127.18
N ASN A 475 49.45 1.51 126.69
CA ASN A 475 49.28 2.88 127.19
C ASN A 475 48.68 2.92 128.60
N ILE A 476 47.70 2.06 128.91
CA ILE A 476 47.13 1.93 130.27
C ILE A 476 48.21 1.45 131.27
N LEU A 477 48.98 0.43 130.92
CA LEU A 477 50.07 -0.09 131.77
C LEU A 477 51.17 0.96 131.99
N ARG A 478 51.53 1.74 130.96
CA ARG A 478 52.46 2.88 131.11
C ARG A 478 51.87 3.98 132.01
N GLN A 479 50.56 4.23 132.00
CA GLN A 479 49.94 5.20 132.91
C GLN A 479 50.02 4.70 134.36
N GLN A 480 49.58 3.46 134.62
CA GLN A 480 49.65 2.84 135.95
C GLN A 480 51.08 2.82 136.52
N LEU A 481 52.09 2.53 135.69
CA LEU A 481 53.50 2.61 136.08
C LEU A 481 53.95 4.03 136.45
N ARG A 482 53.48 5.07 135.74
CA ARG A 482 53.78 6.48 136.10
C ARG A 482 53.11 6.88 137.40
N ASP A 483 51.81 6.62 137.55
CA ASP A 483 51.04 6.97 138.75
C ASP A 483 51.64 6.30 140.01
N LEU A 484 52.00 5.01 139.91
CA LEU A 484 52.67 4.28 140.98
C LEU A 484 54.10 4.78 141.24
N SER A 485 54.87 5.11 140.20
CA SER A 485 56.23 5.66 140.35
C SER A 485 56.22 7.04 141.01
N ALA A 486 55.24 7.89 140.70
CA ALA A 486 55.04 9.16 141.37
C ALA A 486 54.68 8.95 142.84
N GLN A 487 53.70 8.08 143.14
CA GLN A 487 53.33 7.72 144.51
C GLN A 487 54.54 7.21 145.33
N VAL A 488 55.36 6.32 144.77
CA VAL A 488 56.55 5.79 145.44
C VAL A 488 57.64 6.85 145.62
N LYS A 489 57.95 7.69 144.61
CA LYS A 489 58.88 8.82 144.76
C LYS A 489 58.45 9.75 145.90
N VAL A 490 57.19 10.16 145.89
CA VAL A 490 56.61 11.10 146.87
C VAL A 490 56.71 10.54 148.30
N LEU A 491 56.35 9.27 148.50
CA LEU A 491 56.45 8.60 149.80
C LEU A 491 57.91 8.38 150.25
N VAL A 492 58.84 8.07 149.33
CA VAL A 492 60.26 7.88 149.66
C VAL A 492 60.94 9.20 150.04
N MET A 493 60.63 10.31 149.34
CA MET A 493 61.12 11.64 149.70
C MET A 493 60.56 12.11 151.05
N GLU A 494 59.28 11.83 151.33
CA GLU A 494 58.64 12.09 152.63
C GLU A 494 59.29 11.32 153.77
N VAL A 495 59.54 10.01 153.60
CA VAL A 495 60.28 9.19 154.57
C VAL A 495 61.72 9.67 154.76
N HIS A 496 62.37 10.19 153.71
CA HIS A 496 63.73 10.74 153.81
C HIS A 496 63.79 12.01 154.67
N LEU A 497 62.87 12.97 154.45
CA LEU A 497 62.79 14.22 155.22
C LEU A 497 62.36 13.98 156.68
N LEU A 498 61.40 13.09 156.91
CA LEU A 498 61.05 12.65 158.26
C LEU A 498 62.24 11.94 158.96
N GLY A 499 63.10 11.27 158.18
CA GLY A 499 64.34 10.63 158.64
C GLY A 499 65.49 11.58 158.93
N SER A 500 65.60 12.72 158.24
CA SER A 500 66.56 13.79 158.56
C SER A 500 66.17 14.61 159.79
N GLY A 501 64.94 14.41 160.31
CA GLY A 501 64.37 15.12 161.45
C GLY A 501 63.61 16.40 161.08
N GLU A 502 63.45 16.67 159.78
CA GLU A 502 62.84 17.88 159.23
C GLU A 502 61.32 17.69 159.08
N LYS A 503 60.56 18.27 160.02
CA LYS A 503 59.13 17.97 160.19
C LYS A 503 58.17 18.88 159.41
N ASP A 504 58.62 20.06 159.01
CA ASP A 504 57.83 21.04 158.27
C ASP A 504 58.38 21.16 156.84
N TYR A 505 57.72 20.52 155.88
CA TYR A 505 58.06 20.58 154.45
C TYR A 505 56.79 20.81 153.61
N ASN A 506 56.93 21.50 152.48
CA ASN A 506 55.82 21.74 151.56
C ASN A 506 55.55 20.49 150.69
N ARG A 507 54.52 19.73 151.03
CA ARG A 507 54.11 18.55 150.25
C ARG A 507 53.81 18.88 148.78
N ASP A 508 53.15 20.00 148.52
CA ASP A 508 52.82 20.47 147.17
C ASP A 508 54.06 20.81 146.32
N GLU A 509 55.22 20.99 146.94
CA GLU A 509 56.52 21.14 146.28
C GLU A 509 57.19 19.77 146.09
N LEU A 510 57.09 18.84 147.05
CA LEU A 510 57.49 17.43 146.84
C LEU A 510 56.73 16.76 145.69
N GLU A 511 55.42 16.96 145.59
CA GLU A 511 54.58 16.36 144.56
C GLU A 511 54.89 16.93 143.17
N LYS A 512 55.25 18.22 143.08
CA LYS A 512 55.85 18.81 141.87
C LYS A 512 57.18 18.12 141.54
N ILE A 513 58.16 18.14 142.45
CA ILE A 513 59.52 17.58 142.23
C ILE A 513 59.47 16.09 141.87
N ALA A 514 58.53 15.32 142.41
CA ALA A 514 58.35 13.91 142.04
C ALA A 514 57.74 13.72 140.64
N SER A 515 56.86 14.63 140.21
CA SER A 515 56.29 14.67 138.85
C SER A 515 57.23 15.26 137.80
N GLU A 516 58.12 16.18 138.20
CA GLU A 516 59.18 16.73 137.35
C GLU A 516 60.11 15.59 136.89
N GLY A 517 60.25 15.45 135.57
CA GLY A 517 60.91 14.29 134.93
C GLY A 517 60.02 13.06 134.68
N ILE A 518 58.69 13.15 134.84
CA ILE A 518 57.71 12.15 134.35
C ILE A 518 56.83 12.74 133.22
N ASP A 519 56.90 14.06 132.99
CA ASP A 519 55.79 14.86 132.46
C ASP A 519 55.75 15.08 130.93
N GLU A 520 56.42 14.26 130.12
CA GLU A 520 56.39 14.38 128.64
C GLU A 520 55.07 13.93 127.99
N THR A 521 54.07 13.52 128.78
CA THR A 521 52.82 12.94 128.24
C THR A 521 51.53 13.35 128.95
N ALA A 522 51.58 14.22 129.97
CA ALA A 522 50.35 14.68 130.62
C ALA A 522 49.49 15.58 129.72
N ASP A 523 50.03 16.21 128.67
CA ASP A 523 49.25 16.99 127.69
C ASP A 523 48.29 16.13 126.86
N ASN A 524 48.56 14.82 126.73
CA ASN A 524 47.65 13.87 126.08
C ASN A 524 46.60 13.28 127.04
N MET A 525 46.57 13.70 128.31
CA MET A 525 45.57 13.27 129.29
C MET A 525 44.37 14.22 129.28
N ASN A 526 43.18 13.69 129.04
CA ASN A 526 41.91 14.41 129.25
C ASN A 526 41.86 15.04 130.65
N ASN A 527 41.15 16.16 130.81
CA ASN A 527 41.05 16.91 132.08
C ASN A 527 40.70 16.02 133.30
N THR A 528 39.84 15.01 133.11
CA THR A 528 39.50 14.01 134.15
C THR A 528 40.70 13.14 134.55
N GLY A 529 41.53 12.72 133.58
CA GLY A 529 42.76 11.97 133.83
C GLY A 529 43.80 12.81 134.58
N ARG A 530 44.01 14.06 134.15
CA ARG A 530 44.84 15.04 134.87
C ARG A 530 44.37 15.26 136.32
N PHE A 531 43.05 15.30 136.55
CA PHE A 531 42.49 15.43 137.89
C PHE A 531 42.77 14.19 138.76
N ILE A 532 42.54 12.98 138.22
CA ILE A 532 42.77 11.71 138.91
C ILE A 532 44.26 11.55 139.30
N THR A 533 45.18 11.68 138.33
CA THR A 533 46.63 11.56 138.55
C THR A 533 47.19 12.60 139.54
N ARG A 534 46.48 13.72 139.78
CA ARG A 534 46.92 14.80 140.69
C ARG A 534 46.25 14.83 142.07
N HIS A 535 45.04 14.27 142.24
CA HIS A 535 44.28 14.37 143.50
C HIS A 535 43.85 13.02 144.10
N MET A 536 44.05 11.90 143.39
CA MET A 536 43.50 10.58 143.76
C MET A 536 44.58 9.48 143.80
N THR A 537 45.86 9.84 143.65
CA THR A 537 47.03 8.92 143.57
C THR A 537 47.97 9.05 144.77
N THR A 538 48.34 10.27 145.18
CA THR A 538 49.18 10.51 146.36
C THR A 538 48.34 10.73 147.62
N PHE A 539 48.84 10.29 148.76
CA PHE A 539 48.26 10.54 150.09
C PHE A 539 49.38 10.62 151.14
N LYS A 540 49.16 11.38 152.21
CA LYS A 540 50.12 11.65 153.29
C LYS A 540 49.85 10.76 154.52
N ASN A 541 48.59 10.32 154.69
CA ASN A 541 48.19 9.43 155.78
C ASN A 541 46.87 8.70 155.48
N LEU A 542 46.50 7.75 156.35
CA LEU A 542 45.30 6.91 156.21
C LEU A 542 43.99 7.71 156.15
N ASN A 543 43.88 8.85 156.84
CA ASN A 543 42.66 9.66 156.82
C ASN A 543 42.47 10.33 155.46
N GLU A 544 43.54 10.80 154.82
CA GLU A 544 43.51 11.37 153.46
C GLU A 544 43.19 10.29 152.41
N LEU A 545 43.78 9.11 152.52
CA LEU A 545 43.42 7.96 151.68
C LEU A 545 41.93 7.57 151.85
N GLN A 546 41.37 7.72 153.05
CA GLN A 546 39.97 7.44 153.35
C GLN A 546 39.02 8.51 152.79
N THR A 547 39.35 9.81 152.88
CA THR A 547 38.54 10.88 152.26
C THR A 547 38.62 10.85 150.74
N GLN A 548 39.78 10.53 150.16
CA GLN A 548 39.93 10.23 148.74
C GLN A 548 39.05 9.04 148.32
N ASN A 549 39.05 7.94 149.08
CA ASN A 549 38.19 6.78 148.81
C ASN A 549 36.68 7.11 148.84
N VAL A 550 36.23 7.95 149.79
CA VAL A 550 34.83 8.41 149.83
C VAL A 550 34.51 9.27 148.60
N THR A 551 35.43 10.13 148.19
CA THR A 551 35.24 11.02 147.03
C THR A 551 35.23 10.24 145.71
N LEU A 552 36.14 9.27 145.54
CA LEU A 552 36.15 8.30 144.44
C LEU A 552 34.81 7.55 144.33
N ARG A 553 34.31 7.02 145.47
CA ARG A 553 33.03 6.29 145.50
C ARG A 553 31.81 7.16 145.16
N ARG A 554 31.88 8.49 145.39
CA ARG A 554 30.85 9.42 144.93
C ARG A 554 30.94 9.65 143.43
N MET A 555 32.13 9.98 142.92
CA MET A 555 32.33 10.21 141.47
C MET A 555 32.05 8.95 140.64
N LEU A 556 32.34 7.75 141.14
CA LEU A 556 31.99 6.49 140.47
C LEU A 556 30.47 6.27 140.33
N ARG A 557 29.66 6.78 141.27
CA ARG A 557 28.18 6.76 141.13
C ARG A 557 27.72 7.83 140.15
N GLU A 558 28.18 9.08 140.34
CA GLU A 558 27.86 10.19 139.43
C GLU A 558 28.31 9.95 137.97
N LEU A 559 29.28 9.06 137.75
CA LEU A 559 29.69 8.57 136.44
C LEU A 559 28.84 7.37 135.98
N GLY A 560 28.53 6.42 136.86
CA GLY A 560 27.64 5.30 136.58
C GLY A 560 26.24 5.76 136.14
N ASP A 561 25.63 6.67 136.88
CA ASP A 561 24.31 7.24 136.59
C ASP A 561 24.28 7.95 135.20
N LYS A 562 25.44 8.49 134.75
CA LYS A 562 25.59 9.11 133.43
C LYS A 562 25.80 8.09 132.33
N LEU A 563 26.66 7.10 132.57
CA LEU A 563 26.91 6.01 131.61
C LEU A 563 25.64 5.20 131.37
N GLU A 564 24.83 4.90 132.40
CA GLU A 564 23.53 4.23 132.22
C GLU A 564 22.55 5.09 131.40
N GLY A 565 22.61 6.43 131.53
CA GLY A 565 21.86 7.36 130.68
C GLY A 565 22.35 7.43 129.23
N GLU A 566 23.66 7.46 129.00
CA GLU A 566 24.28 7.45 127.67
C GLU A 566 24.11 6.08 126.96
N GLU A 567 24.17 4.98 127.71
CA GLU A 567 23.85 3.62 127.22
C GLU A 567 22.37 3.52 126.83
N ALA A 568 21.44 4.10 127.62
CA ALA A 568 20.02 4.15 127.25
C ALA A 568 19.78 4.97 125.97
N GLN A 569 20.43 6.14 125.82
CA GLN A 569 20.31 6.97 124.61
C GLN A 569 20.92 6.27 123.39
N THR A 570 22.16 5.76 123.50
CA THR A 570 22.82 5.05 122.39
C THR A 570 22.11 3.74 122.03
N ALA A 571 21.41 3.08 122.97
CA ALA A 571 20.52 1.96 122.66
C ALA A 571 19.30 2.40 121.83
N THR A 572 18.67 3.55 122.14
CA THR A 572 17.59 4.10 121.31
C THR A 572 18.08 4.55 119.93
N ASP A 573 19.25 5.18 119.84
CA ASP A 573 19.84 5.58 118.56
C ASP A 573 20.21 4.35 117.72
N GLN A 574 20.84 3.32 118.31
CA GLN A 574 21.08 2.05 117.63
C GLN A 574 19.79 1.37 117.17
N ALA A 575 18.70 1.43 117.93
CA ALA A 575 17.41 0.89 117.51
C ALA A 575 16.88 1.65 116.29
N SER A 576 16.95 2.99 116.29
CA SER A 576 16.54 3.82 115.15
C SER A 576 17.41 3.58 113.91
N LEU A 577 18.73 3.43 114.08
CA LEU A 577 19.67 3.14 112.99
C LEU A 577 19.45 1.73 112.43
N LYS A 578 19.21 0.73 113.28
CA LYS A 578 18.85 -0.63 112.82
C LYS A 578 17.52 -0.63 112.05
N GLN A 579 16.53 0.16 112.47
CA GLN A 579 15.29 0.33 111.73
C GLN A 579 15.52 1.02 110.36
N GLN A 580 16.28 2.12 110.32
CA GLN A 580 16.64 2.80 109.06
C GLN A 580 17.42 1.89 108.11
N VAL A 581 18.36 1.08 108.62
CA VAL A 581 19.10 0.08 107.83
C VAL A 581 18.13 -0.97 107.29
N ASN A 582 17.22 -1.52 108.10
CA ASN A 582 16.21 -2.48 107.63
C ASN A 582 15.29 -1.88 106.54
N ASP A 583 14.84 -0.64 106.72
CA ASP A 583 14.00 0.07 105.74
C ASP A 583 14.77 0.37 104.44
N LEU A 584 16.07 0.69 104.51
CA LEU A 584 16.94 0.87 103.35
C LEU A 584 17.24 -0.46 102.64
N THR A 585 17.54 -1.53 103.38
CA THR A 585 17.72 -2.88 102.84
C THR A 585 16.45 -3.37 102.13
N ARG A 586 15.28 -3.13 102.74
CA ARG A 586 13.98 -3.43 102.13
C ARG A 586 13.78 -2.64 100.83
N LYS A 587 13.97 -1.31 100.84
CA LYS A 587 13.87 -0.48 99.63
C LYS A 587 14.85 -0.89 98.54
N ASN A 588 16.06 -1.32 98.90
CA ASN A 588 17.04 -1.82 97.94
C ASN A 588 16.60 -3.16 97.32
N GLY A 589 15.98 -4.06 98.10
CA GLY A 589 15.36 -5.27 97.57
C GLY A 589 14.14 -5.00 96.68
N GLU A 590 13.30 -4.03 97.06
CA GLU A 590 12.16 -3.56 96.24
C GLU A 590 12.67 -2.99 94.90
N LEU A 591 13.67 -2.09 94.92
CA LEU A 591 14.32 -1.54 93.73
C LEU A 591 15.03 -2.60 92.88
N GLN A 592 15.71 -3.59 93.48
CA GLN A 592 16.28 -4.72 92.74
C GLN A 592 15.19 -5.52 92.01
N SER A 593 14.04 -5.74 92.66
CA SER A 593 12.90 -6.43 92.02
C SER A 593 12.31 -5.61 90.86
N GLU A 594 12.27 -4.29 90.97
CA GLU A 594 11.86 -3.39 89.88
C GLU A 594 12.87 -3.38 88.72
N ILE A 595 14.17 -3.38 89.01
CA ILE A 595 15.23 -3.50 88.01
C ILE A 595 15.14 -4.84 87.26
N SER A 596 14.99 -5.97 87.98
CA SER A 596 14.79 -7.29 87.36
C SER A 596 13.53 -7.33 86.50
N ARG A 597 12.42 -6.74 86.98
CA ARG A 597 11.17 -6.65 86.24
C ARG A 597 11.30 -5.79 84.97
N SER A 598 11.89 -4.60 85.10
CA SER A 598 12.15 -3.67 84.00
C SER A 598 13.05 -4.31 82.93
N ASN A 599 14.14 -4.97 83.34
CA ASN A 599 15.01 -5.72 82.45
C ASN A 599 14.24 -6.84 81.71
N SER A 600 13.39 -7.61 82.40
CA SER A 600 12.58 -8.64 81.73
C SER A 600 11.60 -8.07 80.70
N GLN A 601 11.03 -6.88 80.97
CA GLN A 601 10.16 -6.17 80.03
C GLN A 601 10.96 -5.59 78.85
N LEU A 602 12.19 -5.13 79.08
CA LEU A 602 13.11 -4.67 78.04
C LEU A 602 13.53 -5.82 77.12
N THR A 603 13.95 -6.97 77.67
CA THR A 603 14.28 -8.18 76.88
C THR A 603 13.08 -8.65 76.05
N THR A 604 11.88 -8.69 76.64
CA THR A 604 10.65 -9.05 75.92
C THR A 604 10.33 -8.05 74.80
N SER A 605 10.64 -6.76 75.00
CA SER A 605 10.42 -5.71 74.00
C SER A 605 11.44 -5.78 72.85
N ILE A 606 12.70 -6.10 73.15
CA ILE A 606 13.76 -6.34 72.16
C ILE A 606 13.39 -7.53 71.28
N GLN A 607 13.05 -8.69 71.87
CA GLN A 607 12.60 -9.88 71.13
C GLN A 607 11.38 -9.57 70.25
N ARG A 608 10.46 -8.73 70.73
CA ARG A 608 9.28 -8.31 69.96
C ARG A 608 9.62 -7.38 68.79
N ALA A 609 10.64 -6.52 68.94
CA ALA A 609 11.16 -5.69 67.86
C ALA A 609 11.94 -6.50 66.82
N GLU A 610 12.78 -7.46 67.25
CA GLU A 610 13.48 -8.41 66.39
C GLU A 610 12.50 -9.24 65.56
N LEU A 611 11.44 -9.77 66.18
CA LEU A 611 10.35 -10.46 65.49
C LEU A 611 9.62 -9.56 64.49
N LEU A 612 9.36 -8.29 64.84
CA LEU A 612 8.74 -7.32 63.93
C LEU A 612 9.63 -7.02 62.72
N GLN A 613 10.93 -6.86 62.94
CA GLN A 613 11.92 -6.56 61.90
C GLN A 613 12.17 -7.77 60.99
N SER A 614 12.18 -8.99 61.54
CA SER A 614 12.18 -10.24 60.78
C SER A 614 10.92 -10.37 59.92
N ASN A 615 9.74 -10.10 60.48
CA ASN A 615 8.48 -10.13 59.75
C ASN A 615 8.42 -9.07 58.64
N PHE A 616 8.87 -7.84 58.91
CA PHE A 616 9.02 -6.78 57.92
C PHE A 616 9.97 -7.18 56.79
N ASN A 617 11.10 -7.82 57.10
CA ASN A 617 12.04 -8.31 56.09
C ASN A 617 11.43 -9.44 55.22
N MET A 618 10.64 -10.34 55.81
CA MET A 618 9.89 -11.35 55.05
C MET A 618 8.85 -10.71 54.13
N LEU A 619 7.99 -9.82 54.66
CA LEU A 619 6.98 -9.09 53.87
C LEU A 619 7.61 -8.24 52.76
N LYS A 620 8.78 -7.65 52.99
CA LYS A 620 9.55 -6.92 51.97
C LYS A 620 10.04 -7.85 50.86
N ASN A 621 10.54 -9.04 51.22
CA ASN A 621 10.98 -10.05 50.24
C ASN A 621 9.79 -10.62 49.45
N GLU A 622 8.66 -10.91 50.10
CA GLU A 622 7.42 -11.31 49.43
C GLU A 622 6.92 -10.22 48.48
N ASN A 623 6.99 -8.94 48.85
CA ASN A 623 6.61 -7.84 47.97
C ASN A 623 7.52 -7.78 46.73
N ILE A 624 8.83 -7.95 46.90
CA ILE A 624 9.80 -8.04 45.79
C ILE A 624 9.51 -9.26 44.89
N GLU A 625 9.14 -10.41 45.44
CA GLU A 625 8.71 -11.56 44.65
C GLU A 625 7.39 -11.33 43.91
N LEU A 626 6.40 -10.70 44.55
CA LEU A 626 5.13 -10.35 43.91
C LEU A 626 5.33 -9.33 42.78
N GLN A 627 6.22 -8.35 42.95
CA GLN A 627 6.64 -7.42 41.89
C GLN A 627 7.31 -8.17 40.72
N LYS A 628 8.23 -9.10 41.00
CA LYS A 628 8.86 -9.95 39.96
C LYS A 628 7.83 -10.80 39.22
N ARG A 629 6.91 -11.47 39.93
CA ARG A 629 5.83 -12.28 39.36
C ARG A 629 4.87 -11.43 38.52
N HIS A 630 4.52 -10.23 38.99
CA HIS A 630 3.69 -9.28 38.24
C HIS A 630 4.40 -8.81 36.96
N SER A 631 5.68 -8.46 37.03
CA SER A 631 6.49 -8.10 35.86
C SER A 631 6.52 -9.22 34.81
N ILE A 632 6.80 -10.47 35.24
CA ILE A 632 6.79 -11.66 34.37
C ILE A 632 5.39 -11.92 33.77
N LEU A 633 4.31 -11.68 34.53
CA LEU A 633 2.93 -11.80 34.02
C LEU A 633 2.60 -10.72 32.99
N MET A 634 3.02 -9.47 33.21
CA MET A 634 2.86 -8.37 32.24
C MET A 634 3.69 -8.61 30.97
N GLU A 635 4.93 -9.07 31.11
CA GLU A 635 5.79 -9.43 29.96
C GLU A 635 5.17 -10.59 29.15
N ASN A 636 4.60 -11.60 29.83
CA ASN A 636 3.90 -12.68 29.17
C ASN A 636 2.58 -12.23 28.53
N ALA A 637 1.82 -11.32 29.15
CA ALA A 637 0.62 -10.74 28.54
C ALA A 637 0.99 -10.01 27.23
N ASN A 638 1.96 -9.09 27.29
CA ASN A 638 2.46 -8.36 26.12
C ASN A 638 2.95 -9.31 25.00
N LYS A 639 3.61 -10.44 25.36
CA LYS A 639 4.02 -11.47 24.38
C LYS A 639 2.84 -12.22 23.75
N GLN A 640 1.74 -12.43 24.48
CA GLN A 640 0.53 -13.04 23.91
C GLN A 640 -0.26 -12.03 23.07
N ASP A 641 -0.34 -10.77 23.49
CA ASP A 641 -0.97 -9.70 22.70
C ASP A 641 -0.24 -9.50 21.36
N LEU A 642 1.10 -9.45 21.37
CA LEU A 642 1.90 -9.38 20.15
C LEU A 642 1.68 -10.58 19.21
N ARG A 643 1.62 -11.81 19.74
CA ARG A 643 1.26 -13.00 18.94
C ARG A 643 -0.16 -12.94 18.40
N THR A 644 -1.09 -12.36 19.16
CA THR A 644 -2.49 -12.22 18.75
C THR A 644 -2.63 -11.16 17.65
N GLN A 645 -1.81 -10.11 17.68
CA GLN A 645 -1.67 -9.14 16.59
C GLN A 645 -1.08 -9.80 15.35
N GLN A 646 0.04 -10.53 15.46
CA GLN A 646 0.64 -11.27 14.34
C GLN A 646 -0.34 -12.25 13.68
N VAL A 647 -1.05 -13.06 14.47
CA VAL A 647 -2.09 -13.98 13.94
C VAL A 647 -3.27 -13.24 13.31
N ALA A 648 -3.58 -12.02 13.76
CA ALA A 648 -4.60 -11.18 13.11
C ALA A 648 -4.09 -10.56 11.78
N GLU A 649 -2.82 -10.18 11.71
CA GLU A 649 -2.15 -9.71 10.48
C GLU A 649 -2.07 -10.84 9.44
N ASP A 650 -1.54 -12.01 9.80
CA ASP A 650 -1.51 -13.24 8.99
C ASP A 650 -2.92 -13.58 8.42
N LEU A 651 -3.95 -13.44 9.26
CA LEU A 651 -5.34 -13.73 8.90
C LEU A 651 -5.96 -12.66 8.00
N VAL A 652 -5.50 -11.40 8.07
CA VAL A 652 -5.87 -10.34 7.12
C VAL A 652 -5.17 -10.54 5.78
N GLU A 653 -3.87 -10.89 5.77
CA GLU A 653 -3.13 -11.21 4.55
C GLU A 653 -3.72 -12.44 3.84
N ALA A 654 -3.97 -13.52 4.57
CA ALA A 654 -4.61 -14.73 4.03
C ALA A 654 -6.02 -14.45 3.46
N ARG A 655 -6.80 -13.56 4.08
CA ARG A 655 -8.08 -13.09 3.52
C ARG A 655 -7.88 -12.27 2.26
N GLY A 656 -6.89 -11.37 2.23
CA GLY A 656 -6.52 -10.60 1.04
C GLY A 656 -6.13 -11.48 -0.15
N LEU A 657 -5.32 -12.51 0.09
CA LEU A 657 -4.96 -13.53 -0.92
C LEU A 657 -6.18 -14.32 -1.40
N VAL A 658 -7.05 -14.77 -0.49
CA VAL A 658 -8.31 -15.46 -0.84
C VAL A 658 -9.22 -14.58 -1.68
N ASP A 659 -9.33 -13.28 -1.37
CA ASP A 659 -10.15 -12.35 -2.15
C ASP A 659 -9.50 -11.93 -3.49
N SER A 660 -8.17 -11.94 -3.61
CA SER A 660 -7.48 -11.84 -4.92
C SER A 660 -7.80 -13.06 -5.78
N LEU A 661 -7.58 -14.27 -5.27
CA LEU A 661 -7.88 -15.53 -5.97
C LEU A 661 -9.37 -15.65 -6.33
N ARG A 662 -10.29 -15.09 -5.53
CA ARG A 662 -11.72 -14.98 -5.88
C ARG A 662 -11.98 -14.02 -7.04
N ARG A 663 -11.28 -12.90 -7.14
CA ARG A 663 -11.37 -11.96 -8.28
C ARG A 663 -10.77 -12.58 -9.53
N GLU A 664 -9.58 -13.17 -9.42
CA GLU A 664 -8.92 -13.89 -10.52
C GLU A 664 -9.80 -15.04 -11.05
N THR A 665 -10.36 -15.87 -10.17
CA THR A 665 -11.29 -16.95 -10.59
C THR A 665 -12.68 -16.45 -11.02
N ALA A 666 -13.04 -15.19 -10.77
CA ALA A 666 -14.21 -14.56 -11.36
C ALA A 666 -13.88 -14.03 -12.77
N ASN A 667 -12.74 -13.37 -12.95
CA ASN A 667 -12.25 -12.90 -14.25
C ASN A 667 -12.05 -14.07 -15.22
N LEU A 668 -11.34 -15.13 -14.82
CA LEU A 668 -11.14 -16.34 -15.62
C LEU A 668 -12.46 -17.05 -15.99
N LYS A 669 -13.53 -16.89 -15.20
CA LYS A 669 -14.88 -17.37 -15.57
C LYS A 669 -15.54 -16.44 -16.59
N ALA A 670 -15.46 -15.13 -16.40
CA ALA A 670 -15.98 -14.15 -17.35
C ALA A 670 -15.30 -14.27 -18.73
N GLU A 671 -13.97 -14.38 -18.74
CA GLU A 671 -13.16 -14.68 -19.93
C GLU A 671 -13.59 -16.01 -20.56
N LYS A 672 -13.80 -17.08 -19.78
CA LYS A 672 -14.23 -18.38 -20.31
C LYS A 672 -15.63 -18.33 -20.97
N GLU A 673 -16.58 -17.61 -20.38
CA GLU A 673 -17.90 -17.42 -21.02
C GLU A 673 -17.82 -16.48 -22.25
N LEU A 674 -16.91 -15.49 -22.23
CA LEU A 674 -16.63 -14.64 -23.40
C LEU A 674 -16.00 -15.46 -24.54
N TRP A 675 -15.03 -16.32 -24.26
CA TRP A 675 -14.43 -17.25 -25.22
C TRP A 675 -15.47 -18.20 -25.82
N LYS A 676 -16.33 -18.82 -25.00
CA LYS A 676 -17.48 -19.59 -25.48
C LYS A 676 -18.42 -18.76 -26.37
N SER A 677 -18.63 -17.48 -26.08
CA SER A 677 -19.47 -16.60 -26.91
C SER A 677 -18.84 -16.30 -28.27
N ILE A 678 -17.51 -16.28 -28.34
CA ILE A 678 -16.75 -16.13 -29.59
C ILE A 678 -16.76 -17.45 -30.35
N GLU A 679 -16.45 -18.56 -29.69
CA GLU A 679 -16.52 -19.93 -30.25
C GLU A 679 -17.91 -20.21 -30.85
N LYS A 680 -18.98 -19.95 -30.10
CA LYS A 680 -20.35 -20.13 -30.57
C LYS A 680 -20.65 -19.27 -31.81
N ARG A 681 -20.30 -17.98 -31.80
CA ARG A 681 -20.50 -17.10 -32.97
C ARG A 681 -19.69 -17.59 -34.17
N LEU A 682 -18.42 -17.95 -33.99
CA LEU A 682 -17.59 -18.50 -35.07
C LEU A 682 -18.13 -19.83 -35.61
N VAL A 683 -18.79 -20.66 -34.78
CA VAL A 683 -19.51 -21.86 -35.25
C VAL A 683 -20.76 -21.47 -36.04
N GLU A 684 -21.58 -20.55 -35.54
CA GLU A 684 -22.78 -20.05 -36.23
C GLU A 684 -22.43 -19.36 -37.58
N ASP A 685 -21.32 -18.62 -37.65
CA ASP A 685 -20.77 -18.01 -38.86
C ASP A 685 -20.17 -19.06 -39.82
N ASN A 686 -19.52 -20.12 -39.29
CA ASN A 686 -19.08 -21.23 -40.13
C ASN A 686 -20.26 -22.03 -40.70
N GLU A 687 -21.36 -22.16 -39.95
CA GLU A 687 -22.58 -22.81 -40.45
C GLU A 687 -23.31 -21.92 -41.48
N SER A 688 -23.39 -20.61 -41.27
CA SER A 688 -23.96 -19.69 -42.27
C SER A 688 -23.15 -19.72 -43.57
N LEU A 689 -21.82 -19.61 -43.51
CA LEU A 689 -20.93 -19.70 -44.68
C LEU A 689 -20.98 -21.08 -45.36
N ARG A 690 -21.17 -22.18 -44.62
CA ARG A 690 -21.39 -23.51 -45.21
C ARG A 690 -22.74 -23.61 -45.93
N ASN A 691 -23.78 -23.01 -45.36
CA ASN A 691 -25.12 -22.98 -45.96
C ASN A 691 -25.15 -22.08 -47.21
N GLU A 692 -24.49 -20.93 -47.18
CA GLU A 692 -24.30 -20.05 -48.35
C GLU A 692 -23.46 -20.73 -49.42
N ARG A 693 -22.36 -21.40 -49.07
CA ARG A 693 -21.58 -22.20 -50.02
C ARG A 693 -22.44 -23.32 -50.62
N SER A 694 -23.20 -24.07 -49.84
CA SER A 694 -24.10 -25.11 -50.34
C SER A 694 -25.17 -24.53 -51.30
N ARG A 695 -25.67 -23.33 -51.00
CA ARG A 695 -26.58 -22.58 -51.88
C ARG A 695 -25.92 -22.11 -53.18
N LEU A 696 -24.64 -21.71 -53.14
CA LEU A 696 -23.86 -21.35 -54.33
C LEU A 696 -23.49 -22.59 -55.15
N ASP A 697 -23.12 -23.70 -54.51
CA ASP A 697 -22.83 -24.97 -55.17
C ASP A 697 -24.10 -25.54 -55.86
N THR A 698 -25.28 -25.43 -55.24
CA THR A 698 -26.57 -25.79 -55.89
C THR A 698 -26.99 -24.79 -56.97
N LEU A 699 -26.73 -23.49 -56.82
CA LEU A 699 -26.94 -22.50 -57.89
C LEU A 699 -26.03 -22.78 -59.09
N ASN A 700 -24.76 -23.12 -58.85
CA ASN A 700 -23.80 -23.49 -59.89
C ASN A 700 -24.21 -24.79 -60.59
N ALA A 701 -24.69 -25.80 -59.85
CA ALA A 701 -25.24 -27.02 -60.45
C ALA A 701 -26.48 -26.74 -61.32
N ASN A 702 -27.38 -25.86 -60.87
CA ASN A 702 -28.55 -25.43 -61.66
C ASN A 702 -28.13 -24.64 -62.90
N LEU A 703 -27.14 -23.74 -62.80
CA LEU A 703 -26.60 -23.00 -63.95
C LEU A 703 -25.89 -23.94 -64.93
N GLN A 704 -25.17 -24.96 -64.45
CA GLN A 704 -24.59 -26.00 -65.30
C GLN A 704 -25.68 -26.85 -66.00
N SER A 705 -26.77 -27.21 -65.32
CA SER A 705 -27.92 -27.86 -65.96
C SER A 705 -28.54 -26.97 -67.05
N MET A 706 -28.83 -25.71 -66.73
CA MET A 706 -29.37 -24.74 -67.70
C MET A 706 -28.44 -24.49 -68.89
N LEU A 707 -27.12 -24.49 -68.69
CA LEU A 707 -26.13 -24.40 -69.76
C LEU A 707 -26.10 -25.68 -70.60
N ASN A 708 -26.09 -26.86 -69.98
CA ASN A 708 -26.15 -28.15 -70.68
C ASN A 708 -27.46 -28.31 -71.47
N GLU A 709 -28.60 -27.89 -70.92
CA GLU A 709 -29.91 -27.87 -71.58
C GLU A 709 -29.93 -26.86 -72.74
N ARG A 710 -29.31 -25.69 -72.56
CA ARG A 710 -29.13 -24.72 -73.66
C ARG A 710 -28.23 -25.29 -74.75
N GLU A 711 -27.10 -25.90 -74.43
CA GLU A 711 -26.21 -26.54 -75.41
C GLU A 711 -26.89 -27.73 -76.10
N HIS A 712 -27.67 -28.53 -75.38
CA HIS A 712 -28.44 -29.63 -75.96
C HIS A 712 -29.51 -29.10 -76.93
N THR A 713 -30.30 -28.10 -76.52
CA THR A 713 -31.33 -27.49 -77.38
C THR A 713 -30.72 -26.73 -78.57
N GLU A 714 -29.55 -26.09 -78.41
CA GLU A 714 -28.80 -25.50 -79.52
C GLU A 714 -28.22 -26.59 -80.45
N SER A 715 -27.77 -27.73 -79.91
CA SER A 715 -27.36 -28.89 -80.72
C SER A 715 -28.53 -29.49 -81.50
N GLU A 716 -29.74 -29.49 -80.92
CA GLU A 716 -30.95 -29.94 -81.59
C GLU A 716 -31.43 -28.96 -82.67
N THR A 717 -31.40 -27.65 -82.43
CA THR A 717 -31.74 -26.68 -83.48
C THR A 717 -30.71 -26.70 -84.60
N ARG A 718 -29.41 -26.81 -84.29
CA ARG A 718 -28.35 -27.06 -85.29
C ARG A 718 -28.62 -28.35 -86.09
N ARG A 719 -28.94 -29.48 -85.44
CA ARG A 719 -29.30 -30.75 -86.12
C ARG A 719 -30.56 -30.63 -86.98
N ARG A 720 -31.62 -29.96 -86.49
CA ARG A 720 -32.86 -29.72 -87.25
C ARG A 720 -32.59 -28.87 -88.49
N LEU A 721 -31.85 -27.77 -88.33
CA LEU A 721 -31.45 -26.88 -89.43
C LEU A 721 -30.57 -27.62 -90.44
N GLN A 722 -29.59 -28.39 -89.98
CA GLN A 722 -28.74 -29.20 -90.85
C GLN A 722 -29.54 -30.26 -91.61
N SER A 723 -30.50 -30.94 -90.96
CA SER A 723 -31.40 -31.88 -91.64
C SER A 723 -32.30 -31.18 -92.68
N THR A 724 -32.75 -29.94 -92.44
CA THR A 724 -33.47 -29.17 -93.46
C THR A 724 -32.56 -28.71 -94.60
N ILE A 725 -31.28 -28.41 -94.33
CA ILE A 725 -30.28 -28.11 -95.37
C ILE A 725 -30.04 -29.36 -96.22
N GLU A 726 -29.81 -30.52 -95.61
CA GLU A 726 -29.64 -31.81 -96.31
C GLU A 726 -30.88 -32.18 -97.14
N SER A 727 -32.10 -31.90 -96.65
CA SER A 727 -33.33 -32.05 -97.44
C SER A 727 -33.35 -31.11 -98.66
N LEU A 728 -33.12 -29.81 -98.45
CA LEU A 728 -33.09 -28.81 -99.52
C LEU A 728 -31.97 -29.07 -100.52
N GLU A 729 -30.81 -29.57 -100.09
CA GLU A 729 -29.73 -30.01 -100.96
C GLU A 729 -30.11 -31.25 -101.75
N SER A 730 -30.85 -32.20 -101.16
CA SER A 730 -31.38 -33.37 -101.89
C SER A 730 -32.45 -32.99 -102.92
N GLU A 731 -33.30 -32.00 -102.63
CA GLU A 731 -34.27 -31.42 -103.55
C GLU A 731 -33.59 -30.60 -104.64
N LEU A 732 -32.53 -29.87 -104.32
CA LEU A 732 -31.70 -29.12 -105.25
C LEU A 732 -30.86 -30.06 -106.15
N GLN A 733 -30.42 -31.21 -105.64
CA GLN A 733 -29.85 -32.28 -106.46
C GLN A 733 -30.92 -32.96 -107.33
N SER A 734 -32.13 -33.20 -106.81
CA SER A 734 -33.23 -33.80 -107.57
C SER A 734 -33.67 -32.89 -108.73
N THR A 735 -33.79 -31.59 -108.48
CA THR A 735 -34.11 -30.59 -109.51
C THR A 735 -32.95 -30.38 -110.48
N LYS A 736 -31.68 -30.39 -110.03
CA LYS A 736 -30.52 -30.44 -110.95
C LYS A 736 -30.51 -31.68 -111.84
N ARG A 737 -30.90 -32.86 -111.33
CA ARG A 737 -31.03 -34.09 -112.13
C ARG A 737 -32.17 -33.98 -113.13
N LYS A 738 -33.38 -33.58 -112.70
CA LYS A 738 -34.49 -33.31 -113.62
C LYS A 738 -34.13 -32.30 -114.71
N LEU A 739 -33.38 -31.25 -114.37
CA LEU A 739 -32.86 -30.27 -115.32
C LEU A 739 -31.80 -30.87 -116.26
N SER A 740 -30.89 -31.72 -115.78
CA SER A 740 -29.96 -32.43 -116.68
C SER A 740 -30.71 -33.36 -117.62
N ASP A 741 -31.69 -34.11 -117.12
CA ASP A 741 -32.53 -35.03 -117.89
C ASP A 741 -33.34 -34.27 -118.95
N GLU A 742 -33.96 -33.14 -118.60
CA GLU A 742 -34.64 -32.24 -119.55
C GLU A 742 -33.67 -31.62 -120.57
N THR A 743 -32.44 -31.24 -120.19
CA THR A 743 -31.45 -30.75 -121.18
C THR A 743 -30.92 -31.86 -122.07
N GLU A 744 -30.85 -33.11 -121.59
CA GLU A 744 -30.53 -34.25 -122.42
C GLU A 744 -31.66 -34.60 -123.38
N ASP A 745 -32.92 -34.57 -122.93
CA ASP A 745 -34.07 -34.82 -123.79
C ASP A 745 -34.29 -33.67 -124.78
N ALA A 746 -33.97 -32.44 -124.41
CA ALA A 746 -33.85 -31.31 -125.33
C ALA A 746 -32.74 -31.52 -126.38
N LYS A 747 -31.56 -32.06 -126.00
CA LYS A 747 -30.50 -32.46 -126.95
C LYS A 747 -30.94 -33.62 -127.86
N LYS A 748 -31.63 -34.64 -127.32
CA LYS A 748 -32.20 -35.76 -128.11
C LYS A 748 -33.28 -35.26 -129.07
N LEU A 749 -34.07 -34.26 -128.69
CA LEU A 749 -35.02 -33.56 -129.56
C LEU A 749 -34.34 -32.66 -130.60
N ALA A 750 -33.23 -32.00 -130.26
CA ALA A 750 -32.42 -31.25 -131.23
C ALA A 750 -31.82 -32.17 -132.29
N LEU A 751 -31.14 -33.25 -131.87
CA LEU A 751 -30.57 -34.27 -132.76
C LEU A 751 -31.64 -34.95 -133.65
N ARG A 752 -32.87 -35.15 -133.14
CA ARG A 752 -34.01 -35.59 -133.96
C ARG A 752 -34.41 -34.55 -135.00
N ARG A 753 -34.51 -33.27 -134.62
CA ARG A 753 -34.81 -32.17 -135.56
C ARG A 753 -33.73 -31.99 -136.61
N GLU A 754 -32.46 -32.14 -136.25
CA GLU A 754 -31.32 -32.10 -137.18
C GLU A 754 -31.36 -33.28 -138.16
N PHE A 755 -31.66 -34.50 -137.68
CA PHE A 755 -31.85 -35.68 -138.53
C PHE A 755 -33.07 -35.55 -139.47
N ASP A 756 -34.19 -35.04 -138.96
CA ASP A 756 -35.39 -34.75 -139.77
C ASP A 756 -35.10 -33.64 -140.79
N GLN A 757 -34.33 -32.61 -140.42
CA GLN A 757 -33.85 -31.57 -141.34
C GLN A 757 -32.95 -32.16 -142.43
N GLU A 758 -31.96 -33.00 -142.09
CA GLU A 758 -31.16 -33.73 -143.07
C GLU A 758 -32.02 -34.56 -144.04
N GLN A 759 -33.06 -35.24 -143.55
CA GLN A 759 -33.97 -35.99 -144.43
C GLN A 759 -34.79 -35.06 -145.35
N THR A 760 -35.25 -33.91 -144.85
CA THR A 760 -35.91 -32.91 -145.71
C THR A 760 -34.96 -32.28 -146.72
N GLN A 761 -33.70 -32.08 -146.36
CA GLN A 761 -32.69 -31.48 -147.23
C GLN A 761 -32.22 -32.45 -148.33
N LYS A 762 -32.03 -33.74 -148.00
CA LYS A 762 -31.82 -34.81 -149.00
C LYS A 762 -33.00 -34.92 -149.96
N ARG A 763 -34.25 -34.84 -149.46
CA ARG A 763 -35.45 -34.73 -150.32
C ARG A 763 -35.47 -33.47 -151.20
N ILE A 764 -34.93 -32.35 -150.75
CA ILE A 764 -34.80 -31.14 -151.57
C ILE A 764 -33.74 -31.35 -152.66
N GLU A 765 -32.63 -32.02 -152.36
CA GLU A 765 -31.59 -32.38 -153.34
C GLU A 765 -32.11 -33.39 -154.39
N ASP A 766 -32.90 -34.39 -154.00
CA ASP A 766 -33.61 -35.31 -154.90
C ASP A 766 -34.63 -34.56 -155.81
N LEU A 767 -35.32 -33.55 -155.27
CA LEU A 767 -36.26 -32.71 -156.04
C LEU A 767 -35.54 -31.71 -156.96
N VAL A 768 -34.35 -31.22 -156.57
CA VAL A 768 -33.53 -30.33 -157.40
C VAL A 768 -32.87 -31.08 -158.55
N THR A 769 -32.39 -32.31 -158.31
CA THR A 769 -31.80 -33.17 -159.36
C THR A 769 -32.85 -33.64 -160.37
N SER A 770 -34.05 -34.02 -159.93
CA SER A 770 -35.18 -34.33 -160.83
C SER A 770 -35.75 -33.10 -161.55
N LEU A 771 -35.73 -31.92 -160.94
CA LEU A 771 -35.95 -30.65 -161.67
C LEU A 771 -34.82 -30.33 -162.67
N GLY A 772 -33.63 -30.90 -162.47
CA GLY A 772 -32.53 -30.89 -163.45
C GLY A 772 -32.86 -31.70 -164.68
N SER A 773 -33.19 -33.00 -164.53
CA SER A 773 -33.52 -33.86 -165.68
C SER A 773 -34.75 -33.37 -166.44
N ILE A 774 -35.80 -32.90 -165.75
CA ILE A 774 -36.99 -32.29 -166.38
C ILE A 774 -36.63 -31.03 -167.18
N ARG A 775 -35.58 -30.27 -166.78
CA ARG A 775 -35.10 -29.12 -167.56
C ARG A 775 -34.30 -29.54 -168.80
N GLU A 776 -33.54 -30.63 -168.74
CA GLU A 776 -32.84 -31.18 -169.91
C GLU A 776 -33.85 -31.75 -170.93
N GLU A 777 -34.89 -32.45 -170.47
CA GLU A 777 -36.04 -32.86 -171.29
C GLU A 777 -36.80 -31.66 -171.87
N LEU A 778 -36.95 -30.56 -171.11
CA LEU A 778 -37.54 -29.32 -171.62
C LEU A 778 -36.68 -28.64 -172.70
N VAL A 779 -35.36 -28.78 -172.66
CA VAL A 779 -34.46 -28.28 -173.72
C VAL A 779 -34.55 -29.16 -174.96
N ALA A 780 -34.57 -30.49 -174.81
CA ALA A 780 -34.73 -31.43 -175.91
C ALA A 780 -36.10 -31.31 -176.62
N THR A 781 -37.16 -31.03 -175.86
CA THR A 781 -38.51 -30.79 -176.44
C THR A 781 -38.66 -29.40 -177.07
N LYS A 782 -37.90 -28.39 -176.62
CA LYS A 782 -37.83 -27.08 -177.29
C LYS A 782 -37.13 -27.17 -178.65
N THR A 783 -35.98 -27.81 -178.75
CA THR A 783 -35.27 -27.94 -180.05
C THR A 783 -36.10 -28.73 -181.07
N SER A 784 -36.87 -29.73 -180.63
CA SER A 784 -37.86 -30.43 -181.46
C SER A 784 -38.98 -29.50 -181.98
N LYS A 785 -39.46 -28.58 -181.14
CA LYS A 785 -40.48 -27.58 -181.53
C LYS A 785 -39.94 -26.59 -182.57
N ASP A 786 -38.74 -26.05 -182.35
CA ASP A 786 -38.14 -25.05 -183.24
C ASP A 786 -37.87 -25.64 -184.63
N HIS A 787 -37.55 -26.94 -184.73
CA HIS A 787 -37.35 -27.64 -185.99
C HIS A 787 -38.65 -27.86 -186.80
N LEU A 788 -39.81 -27.92 -186.14
CA LEU A 788 -41.12 -27.95 -186.82
C LEU A 788 -41.61 -26.54 -187.20
N GLN A 789 -41.25 -25.51 -186.42
CA GLN A 789 -41.56 -24.12 -186.74
C GLN A 789 -40.83 -23.68 -188.03
N SER A 790 -39.54 -24.01 -188.15
CA SER A 790 -38.71 -23.75 -189.35
C SER A 790 -39.29 -24.31 -190.65
N ARG A 791 -40.15 -25.33 -190.59
CA ARG A 791 -40.79 -25.95 -191.76
C ARG A 791 -42.03 -25.18 -192.26
N VAL A 792 -42.56 -24.28 -191.43
CA VAL A 792 -43.62 -23.31 -191.80
C VAL A 792 -43.01 -22.05 -192.41
N ASP A 793 -41.80 -21.68 -191.98
CA ASP A 793 -41.06 -20.55 -192.54
C ASP A 793 -40.68 -20.81 -194.02
N GLU A 794 -40.24 -22.03 -194.38
CA GLU A 794 -39.91 -22.38 -195.77
C GLU A 794 -41.08 -22.18 -196.77
N LEU A 795 -42.33 -22.46 -196.38
CA LEU A 795 -43.50 -22.29 -197.25
C LEU A 795 -44.12 -20.88 -197.22
N SER A 796 -43.66 -20.00 -196.31
CA SER A 796 -44.11 -18.60 -196.25
C SER A 796 -43.12 -17.62 -196.87
N VAL A 797 -41.83 -17.97 -196.94
CA VAL A 797 -40.78 -17.20 -197.64
C VAL A 797 -41.06 -17.01 -199.14
N GLU A 798 -41.71 -17.98 -199.80
CA GLU A 798 -42.04 -17.88 -201.24
C GLU A 798 -43.28 -17.01 -201.54
N LEU A 799 -44.05 -16.55 -200.54
CA LEU A 799 -45.29 -15.79 -200.75
C LEU A 799 -45.24 -14.31 -200.30
N LYS A 800 -44.04 -13.69 -200.21
CA LYS A 800 -43.80 -12.23 -200.46
C LYS A 800 -42.32 -11.82 -200.38
N SER A 801 -41.51 -12.35 -201.27
CA SER A 801 -40.21 -11.79 -201.64
C SER A 801 -40.34 -10.48 -202.45
N ALA A 802 -41.13 -9.51 -201.96
CA ALA A 802 -41.63 -8.37 -202.75
C ALA A 802 -41.82 -7.03 -202.00
N GLU A 803 -41.56 -6.95 -200.69
CA GLU A 803 -41.59 -5.68 -199.91
C GLU A 803 -40.23 -5.41 -199.24
N GLU A 804 -39.13 -5.69 -199.95
CA GLU A 804 -37.78 -5.39 -199.46
C GLU A 804 -37.53 -3.87 -199.33
N ARG A 805 -37.05 -3.40 -198.16
CA ARG A 805 -35.74 -2.71 -197.95
C ARG A 805 -35.71 -1.71 -196.77
N LEU A 806 -34.46 -1.45 -196.31
CA LEU A 806 -33.95 -0.39 -195.43
C LEU A 806 -34.22 -0.46 -193.89
N VAL A 807 -33.37 0.05 -192.96
CA VAL A 807 -31.88 0.05 -192.81
C VAL A 807 -31.41 0.79 -191.50
N VAL A 808 -30.17 0.53 -191.02
CA VAL A 808 -29.29 1.38 -190.13
C VAL A 808 -29.37 1.37 -188.56
N LEU A 809 -28.41 0.64 -187.96
CA LEU A 809 -27.26 1.04 -187.08
C LEU A 809 -27.30 2.11 -185.94
N GLN A 810 -26.78 1.71 -184.74
CA GLN A 810 -25.61 2.24 -183.92
C GLN A 810 -25.76 1.97 -182.38
N ARG A 811 -24.84 2.15 -181.38
CA ARG A 811 -23.36 1.97 -181.07
C ARG A 811 -23.11 2.35 -179.56
N LYS A 812 -22.06 2.03 -178.75
CA LYS A 812 -20.89 1.08 -178.78
C LYS A 812 -20.12 0.83 -177.41
N PRO A 813 -19.80 1.81 -176.52
CA PRO A 813 -18.76 1.70 -175.44
C PRO A 813 -19.29 1.21 -174.06
N SER A 814 -18.57 0.93 -172.93
CA SER A 814 -17.15 0.72 -172.46
C SER A 814 -17.19 0.41 -170.92
N ALA A 815 -16.18 0.10 -170.06
CA ALA A 815 -14.78 -0.43 -170.04
C ALA A 815 -14.29 -0.50 -168.53
N ALA A 816 -13.29 -1.26 -168.02
CA ALA A 816 -12.56 -2.45 -168.51
C ALA A 816 -11.90 -3.41 -167.43
N PRO A 817 -10.74 -3.18 -166.75
CA PRO A 817 -9.72 -4.26 -166.60
C PRO A 817 -8.90 -4.48 -165.28
N ALA A 818 -8.37 -5.73 -165.11
CA ALA A 818 -7.07 -6.18 -164.52
C ALA A 818 -6.77 -6.16 -162.98
N SER A 819 -5.66 -6.74 -162.46
CA SER A 819 -5.28 -8.19 -162.31
C SER A 819 -3.92 -8.45 -161.57
N THR A 820 -3.56 -9.74 -161.28
CA THR A 820 -2.18 -10.37 -161.20
C THR A 820 -1.18 -10.00 -160.04
N THR A 821 -0.21 -10.80 -159.50
CA THR A 821 0.18 -12.26 -159.52
C THR A 821 1.31 -12.66 -158.51
N ALA A 822 1.26 -13.89 -157.95
CA ALA A 822 2.31 -14.94 -157.69
C ALA A 822 3.61 -14.76 -156.82
N ALA A 823 3.93 -15.85 -156.07
CA ALA A 823 5.25 -16.50 -155.75
C ALA A 823 6.28 -15.92 -154.74
N GLU A 824 7.26 -16.76 -154.37
CA GLU A 824 8.12 -16.78 -153.15
C GLU A 824 9.48 -16.03 -153.25
N GLU A 825 9.97 -15.42 -152.14
CA GLU A 825 11.28 -15.68 -151.45
C GLU A 825 11.49 -14.75 -150.22
N ALA A 826 12.59 -14.91 -149.46
CA ALA A 826 12.96 -14.21 -148.20
C ALA A 826 13.99 -13.05 -148.46
N PRO A 827 14.57 -12.25 -147.49
CA PRO A 827 14.82 -12.54 -146.05
C PRO A 827 14.77 -11.34 -145.02
N GLU A 828 15.16 -11.65 -143.78
CA GLU A 828 15.82 -10.82 -142.73
C GLU A 828 15.10 -9.74 -141.86
N ALA A 829 15.53 -9.74 -140.58
CA ALA A 829 15.60 -8.67 -139.57
C ALA A 829 14.34 -7.99 -138.95
N GLY A 830 14.36 -7.82 -137.61
CA GLY A 830 13.67 -6.70 -136.93
C GLY A 830 12.72 -7.03 -135.76
N GLU A 831 13.25 -6.96 -134.53
CA GLU A 831 12.61 -6.63 -133.24
C GLU A 831 11.09 -6.73 -132.98
N GLY A 832 10.73 -7.28 -131.80
CA GLY A 832 9.87 -6.52 -130.88
C GLY A 832 8.53 -7.14 -130.43
N THR A 833 8.23 -6.94 -129.13
CA THR A 833 7.03 -7.34 -128.35
C THR A 833 6.98 -8.79 -127.85
N GLY A 834 6.61 -9.06 -126.59
CA GLY A 834 6.23 -8.15 -125.49
C GLY A 834 5.14 -8.78 -124.62
N LEU A 835 5.37 -8.94 -123.31
CA LEU A 835 4.37 -9.54 -122.41
C LEU A 835 3.14 -8.61 -122.27
N SER A 836 1.97 -9.22 -122.03
CA SER A 836 0.73 -8.44 -121.98
C SER A 836 0.67 -7.56 -120.74
N ARG A 837 0.36 -6.28 -120.96
CA ARG A 837 0.22 -5.21 -119.96
C ARG A 837 -0.66 -5.58 -118.76
N GLU A 838 -1.64 -6.47 -118.95
CA GLU A 838 -2.57 -6.91 -117.92
C GLU A 838 -1.93 -7.90 -116.90
N GLN A 839 -0.90 -8.65 -117.30
CA GLN A 839 -0.22 -9.61 -116.42
C GLN A 839 0.82 -8.93 -115.51
N GLU A 840 1.52 -7.92 -116.02
CA GLU A 840 2.42 -7.08 -115.21
C GLU A 840 1.64 -6.33 -114.12
N LEU A 841 0.55 -5.65 -114.51
CA LEU A 841 -0.35 -4.95 -113.57
C LEU A 841 -0.97 -5.88 -112.52
N ALA A 842 -1.22 -7.15 -112.83
CA ALA A 842 -1.75 -8.11 -111.88
C ALA A 842 -0.73 -8.49 -110.79
N VAL A 843 0.56 -8.60 -111.14
CA VAL A 843 1.65 -8.85 -110.18
C VAL A 843 1.90 -7.62 -109.32
N GLU A 844 2.07 -6.44 -109.93
CA GLU A 844 2.25 -5.16 -109.22
C GLU A 844 1.12 -4.91 -108.20
N VAL A 845 -0.14 -5.15 -108.59
CA VAL A 845 -1.31 -5.01 -107.69
C VAL A 845 -1.35 -6.08 -106.58
N SER A 846 -0.68 -7.23 -106.74
CA SER A 846 -0.57 -8.25 -105.69
C SER A 846 0.55 -7.92 -104.68
N GLU A 847 1.68 -7.41 -105.15
CA GLU A 847 2.82 -6.99 -104.33
C GLU A 847 2.47 -5.72 -103.55
N LEU A 848 1.91 -4.70 -104.21
CA LEU A 848 1.40 -3.49 -103.55
C LEU A 848 0.30 -3.78 -102.53
N LYS A 849 -0.50 -4.84 -102.68
CA LYS A 849 -1.46 -5.27 -101.64
C LYS A 849 -0.75 -5.89 -100.44
N ARG A 850 0.23 -6.76 -100.68
CA ARG A 850 1.02 -7.41 -99.64
C ARG A 850 1.80 -6.39 -98.82
N ASP A 851 2.45 -5.43 -99.47
CA ASP A 851 3.22 -4.37 -98.82
C ASP A 851 2.31 -3.41 -98.05
N LEU A 852 1.10 -3.15 -98.55
CA LEU A 852 0.07 -2.35 -97.86
C LEU A 852 -0.53 -3.09 -96.66
N GLU A 853 -0.67 -4.42 -96.71
CA GLU A 853 -1.04 -5.25 -95.54
C GLU A 853 0.09 -5.33 -94.51
N LEU A 854 1.36 -5.46 -94.94
CA LEU A 854 2.52 -5.40 -94.05
C LEU A 854 2.62 -4.03 -93.37
N ALA A 855 2.61 -2.94 -94.13
CA ALA A 855 2.63 -1.57 -93.59
C ALA A 855 1.42 -1.26 -92.70
N ARG A 856 0.25 -1.88 -92.93
CA ARG A 856 -0.88 -1.83 -92.00
C ARG A 856 -0.61 -2.58 -90.71
N SER A 857 -0.03 -3.78 -90.76
CA SER A 857 0.31 -4.56 -89.57
C SER A 857 1.40 -3.90 -88.73
N GLU A 858 2.39 -3.27 -89.37
CA GLU A 858 3.41 -2.45 -88.71
C GLU A 858 2.82 -1.17 -88.13
N LEU A 859 1.87 -0.51 -88.82
CA LEU A 859 1.14 0.64 -88.30
C LEU A 859 0.29 0.28 -87.08
N THR A 860 -0.46 -0.83 -87.10
CA THR A 860 -1.24 -1.26 -85.94
C THR A 860 -0.33 -1.66 -84.78
N HIS A 861 0.80 -2.34 -85.04
CA HIS A 861 1.72 -2.70 -83.96
C HIS A 861 2.47 -1.49 -83.38
N ALA A 862 2.79 -0.48 -84.20
CA ALA A 862 3.32 0.79 -83.72
C ALA A 862 2.26 1.60 -82.93
N GLN A 863 0.97 1.47 -83.26
CA GLN A 863 -0.13 2.04 -82.48
C GLN A 863 -0.30 1.32 -81.14
N GLU A 864 -0.31 -0.02 -81.12
CA GLU A 864 -0.30 -0.84 -79.90
C GLU A 864 0.86 -0.45 -78.97
N GLN A 865 2.10 -0.40 -79.48
CA GLN A 865 3.26 0.02 -78.70
C GLN A 865 3.14 1.46 -78.18
N ALA A 866 2.57 2.38 -78.97
CA ALA A 866 2.36 3.76 -78.53
C ALA A 866 1.27 3.87 -77.44
N GLU A 867 0.23 3.03 -77.50
CA GLU A 867 -0.79 2.92 -76.44
C GLU A 867 -0.24 2.26 -75.17
N ASP A 868 0.59 1.22 -75.29
CA ASP A 868 1.31 0.60 -74.17
C ASP A 868 2.26 1.59 -73.48
N TYR A 869 3.12 2.30 -74.23
CA TYR A 869 4.02 3.31 -73.65
C TYR A 869 3.25 4.47 -73.00
N LYS A 870 2.09 4.85 -73.57
CA LYS A 870 1.20 5.85 -72.98
C LYS A 870 0.60 5.34 -71.68
N ALA A 871 0.04 4.13 -71.65
CA ALA A 871 -0.51 3.51 -70.45
C ALA A 871 0.54 3.35 -69.33
N ILE A 872 1.78 2.94 -69.69
CA ILE A 872 2.91 2.88 -68.76
C ILE A 872 3.23 4.28 -68.21
N SER A 873 3.31 5.31 -69.07
CA SER A 873 3.60 6.68 -68.63
C SER A 873 2.52 7.22 -67.68
N GLN A 874 1.24 7.01 -67.99
CA GLN A 874 0.11 7.40 -67.14
C GLN A 874 0.13 6.66 -65.81
N ALA A 875 0.38 5.34 -65.81
CA ALA A 875 0.52 4.56 -64.58
C ALA A 875 1.74 4.99 -63.73
N THR A 876 2.82 5.48 -64.33
CA THR A 876 3.94 6.08 -63.57
C THR A 876 3.63 7.47 -63.04
N GLU A 877 2.86 8.29 -63.76
CA GLU A 877 2.41 9.61 -63.34
C GLU A 877 1.40 9.52 -62.19
N GLU A 878 0.38 8.66 -62.31
CA GLU A 878 -0.57 8.33 -61.24
C GLU A 878 0.14 7.78 -59.99
N ARG A 879 1.15 6.91 -60.16
CA ARG A 879 1.93 6.37 -59.04
C ARG A 879 2.84 7.42 -58.38
N LEU A 880 3.42 8.35 -59.15
CA LEU A 880 4.17 9.47 -58.61
C LEU A 880 3.26 10.46 -57.89
N GLN A 881 2.05 10.71 -58.42
CA GLN A 881 1.06 11.56 -57.77
C GLN A 881 0.58 10.95 -56.46
N ALA A 882 0.19 9.67 -56.44
CA ALA A 882 -0.17 8.97 -55.19
C ALA A 882 0.97 8.94 -54.16
N LEU A 883 2.23 8.88 -54.61
CA LEU A 883 3.41 8.98 -53.73
C LEU A 883 3.63 10.40 -53.21
N ASN A 884 3.34 11.43 -53.99
CA ASN A 884 3.36 12.82 -53.53
C ASN A 884 2.20 13.09 -52.55
N ASP A 885 0.98 12.69 -52.89
CA ASP A 885 -0.23 12.87 -52.06
C ASP A 885 -0.06 12.21 -50.68
N THR A 886 0.54 11.01 -50.63
CA THR A 886 0.86 10.34 -49.35
C THR A 886 2.00 11.00 -48.59
N ASN A 887 3.03 11.54 -49.26
CA ASN A 887 4.07 12.34 -48.58
C ASN A 887 3.53 13.66 -48.02
N GLU A 888 2.60 14.30 -48.73
CA GLU A 888 1.96 15.54 -48.27
C GLU A 888 1.01 15.26 -47.09
N GLN A 889 0.24 14.17 -47.13
CA GLN A 889 -0.54 13.68 -45.97
C GLN A 889 0.36 13.37 -44.76
N TYR A 890 1.48 12.67 -44.95
CA TYR A 890 2.43 12.42 -43.87
C TYR A 890 3.00 13.71 -43.27
N ARG A 891 3.26 14.74 -44.10
CA ARG A 891 3.69 16.06 -43.62
C ARG A 891 2.60 16.73 -42.80
N GLU A 892 1.40 16.88 -43.36
CA GLU A 892 0.26 17.51 -42.67
C GLU A 892 -0.01 16.83 -41.31
N ASP A 893 0.03 15.51 -41.24
CA ASP A 893 -0.19 14.78 -40.00
C ASP A 893 0.99 14.90 -39.02
N THR A 894 2.25 14.98 -39.50
CA THR A 894 3.37 15.31 -38.61
C THR A 894 3.32 16.75 -38.10
N ASP A 895 2.92 17.71 -38.92
CA ASP A 895 2.81 19.12 -38.53
C ASP A 895 1.64 19.33 -37.55
N ARG A 896 0.48 18.70 -37.79
CA ARG A 896 -0.64 18.63 -36.83
C ARG A 896 -0.19 18.04 -35.49
N LEU A 897 0.52 16.91 -35.51
CA LEU A 897 1.02 16.28 -34.28
C LEU A 897 2.04 17.17 -33.57
N LEU A 898 2.87 17.92 -34.29
CA LEU A 898 3.79 18.91 -33.70
C LEU A 898 3.04 20.09 -33.11
N GLU A 899 2.00 20.63 -33.75
CA GLU A 899 1.13 21.68 -33.19
C GLU A 899 0.38 21.21 -31.93
N GLU A 900 -0.14 19.98 -31.92
CA GLU A 900 -0.72 19.35 -30.72
C GLU A 900 0.30 19.19 -29.59
N LYS A 901 1.55 18.78 -29.90
CA LYS A 901 2.58 18.64 -28.85
C LYS A 901 3.06 20.00 -28.35
N ASN A 902 3.19 20.99 -29.23
CA ASN A 902 3.58 22.35 -28.83
C ASN A 902 2.49 23.03 -27.98
N SER A 903 1.21 22.84 -28.31
CA SER A 903 0.11 23.37 -27.49
C SER A 903 0.03 22.70 -26.11
N THR A 904 0.11 21.36 -26.05
CA THR A 904 0.13 20.64 -24.76
C THR A 904 1.39 20.93 -23.93
N ILE A 905 2.55 21.16 -24.55
CA ILE A 905 3.75 21.65 -23.86
C ILE A 905 3.50 23.04 -23.27
N SER A 906 2.95 23.98 -24.05
CA SER A 906 2.67 25.34 -23.56
C SER A 906 1.64 25.38 -22.42
N GLU A 907 0.60 24.53 -22.47
CA GLU A 907 -0.34 24.35 -21.36
C GLU A 907 0.32 23.78 -20.10
N LEU A 908 1.23 22.81 -20.25
CA LEU A 908 1.98 22.22 -19.13
C LEU A 908 3.01 23.21 -18.54
N GLU A 909 3.75 23.94 -19.37
CA GLU A 909 4.68 24.99 -18.94
C GLU A 909 3.94 26.07 -18.15
N LYS A 910 2.83 26.58 -18.68
CA LYS A 910 1.98 27.56 -17.97
C LYS A 910 1.45 27.00 -16.65
N ARG A 911 0.99 25.74 -16.64
CA ARG A 911 0.50 25.10 -15.40
C ARG A 911 1.60 24.90 -14.37
N VAL A 912 2.85 24.68 -14.79
CA VAL A 912 4.02 24.65 -13.91
C VAL A 912 4.34 26.06 -13.38
N GLU A 913 4.23 27.10 -14.21
CA GLU A 913 4.39 28.49 -13.78
C GLU A 913 3.32 28.87 -12.75
N ASP A 914 2.03 28.67 -13.06
CA ASP A 914 0.88 28.91 -12.17
C ASP A 914 1.11 28.21 -10.81
N LEU A 915 1.38 26.89 -10.80
CA LEU A 915 1.67 26.12 -9.58
C LEU A 915 2.92 26.60 -8.84
N SER A 916 3.93 27.11 -9.53
CA SER A 916 5.13 27.69 -8.90
C SER A 916 4.80 29.00 -8.18
N THR A 917 3.91 29.82 -8.73
CA THR A 917 3.45 31.07 -8.08
C THR A 917 2.54 30.77 -6.88
N GLU A 918 1.64 29.78 -6.98
CA GLU A 918 0.84 29.31 -5.83
C GLU A 918 1.74 28.75 -4.71
N LEU A 919 2.76 27.96 -5.06
CA LEU A 919 3.74 27.45 -4.09
C LEU A 919 4.57 28.57 -3.47
N ALA A 920 4.96 29.60 -4.22
CA ALA A 920 5.66 30.76 -3.70
C ALA A 920 4.77 31.59 -2.76
N ALA A 921 3.50 31.80 -3.11
CA ALA A 921 2.52 32.49 -2.28
C ALA A 921 2.26 31.73 -0.97
N SER A 922 2.02 30.42 -1.05
CA SER A 922 1.81 29.54 0.11
C SER A 922 3.02 29.49 1.03
N ASN A 923 4.25 29.43 0.50
CA ASN A 923 5.47 29.54 1.30
C ASN A 923 5.59 30.93 1.96
N GLY A 924 5.20 32.00 1.28
CA GLY A 924 5.13 33.35 1.85
C GLY A 924 4.11 33.48 2.99
N GLU A 925 2.97 32.80 2.89
CA GLU A 925 1.97 32.72 3.97
C GLU A 925 2.45 31.85 5.15
N LEU A 926 3.09 30.71 4.88
CA LEU A 926 3.72 29.89 5.91
C LEU A 926 4.85 30.62 6.65
N SER A 927 5.59 31.50 5.97
CA SER A 927 6.56 32.39 6.64
C SER A 927 5.84 33.37 7.56
N LYS A 928 4.83 34.11 7.05
CA LYS A 928 4.04 35.06 7.86
C LYS A 928 3.40 34.40 9.09
N LEU A 929 2.89 33.17 8.96
CA LEU A 929 2.31 32.41 10.06
C LEU A 929 3.37 32.02 11.10
N ARG A 930 4.56 31.57 10.68
CA ARG A 930 5.69 31.30 11.58
C ARG A 930 6.19 32.58 12.28
N ASP A 931 6.23 33.71 11.58
CA ASP A 931 6.61 35.00 12.14
C ASP A 931 5.58 35.50 13.17
N GLN A 932 4.28 35.24 12.93
CA GLN A 932 3.20 35.52 13.89
C GLN A 932 3.26 34.58 15.10
N GLU A 933 3.49 33.29 14.90
CA GLU A 933 3.64 32.32 15.98
C GLU A 933 4.86 32.65 16.86
N ALA A 934 6.01 32.96 16.27
CA ALA A 934 7.21 33.38 17.00
C ALA A 934 6.99 34.69 17.78
N GLN A 935 6.22 35.64 17.24
CA GLN A 935 5.81 36.84 17.97
C GLN A 935 4.84 36.54 19.12
N TYR A 936 3.93 35.57 18.95
CA TYR A 936 3.00 35.16 19.99
C TYR A 936 3.71 34.40 21.12
N GLN A 937 4.63 33.49 20.80
CA GLN A 937 5.49 32.80 21.77
C GLN A 937 6.32 33.79 22.58
N ARG A 938 7.00 34.76 21.93
CA ARG A 938 7.73 35.82 22.63
C ARG A 938 6.84 36.60 23.61
N ARG A 939 5.64 37.03 23.19
CA ARG A 939 4.69 37.72 24.09
C ARG A 939 4.26 36.86 25.28
N LEU A 940 4.06 35.55 25.08
CA LEU A 940 3.75 34.63 26.19
C LEU A 940 4.94 34.44 27.13
N ASP A 941 6.17 34.39 26.62
CA ASP A 941 7.37 34.22 27.44
C ASP A 941 7.75 35.51 28.19
N ASP A 942 7.56 36.68 27.57
CA ASP A 942 7.60 37.99 28.24
C ASP A 942 6.56 38.05 29.37
N GLN A 943 5.32 37.60 29.11
CA GLN A 943 4.26 37.55 30.12
C GLN A 943 4.60 36.59 31.27
N LYS A 944 5.08 35.37 31.01
CA LYS A 944 5.56 34.44 32.05
C LYS A 944 6.65 35.10 32.88
N SER A 945 7.67 35.68 32.24
CA SER A 945 8.78 36.36 32.89
C SER A 945 8.29 37.47 33.84
N THR A 946 7.32 38.30 33.43
CA THR A 946 6.72 39.30 34.33
C THR A 946 5.94 38.68 35.49
N MET A 947 5.17 37.60 35.25
CA MET A 947 4.40 36.91 36.29
C MET A 947 5.32 36.19 37.30
N ASP A 948 6.41 35.56 36.85
CA ASP A 948 7.41 34.93 37.71
C ASP A 948 8.19 35.97 38.54
N ALA A 949 8.46 37.15 37.97
CA ALA A 949 9.02 38.29 38.69
C ALA A 949 8.06 38.87 39.74
N GLU A 950 6.74 38.86 39.48
CA GLU A 950 5.74 39.23 40.49
C GLU A 950 5.58 38.15 41.57
N ILE A 951 5.59 36.87 41.21
CA ILE A 951 5.52 35.73 42.16
C ILE A 951 6.73 35.71 43.09
N THR A 952 7.94 35.92 42.57
CA THR A 952 9.17 36.01 43.40
C THR A 952 9.12 37.22 44.34
N ARG A 953 8.72 38.40 43.84
CA ARG A 953 8.51 39.60 44.66
C ARG A 953 7.45 39.40 45.75
N LEU A 954 6.36 38.70 45.46
CA LEU A 954 5.31 38.39 46.44
C LEU A 954 5.78 37.38 47.50
N LYS A 955 6.59 36.37 47.12
CA LYS A 955 7.24 35.46 48.07
C LYS A 955 8.20 36.21 49.00
N GLU A 956 9.07 37.06 48.47
CA GLU A 956 9.94 37.91 49.30
C GLU A 956 9.15 38.81 50.26
N GLN A 957 7.98 39.32 49.84
CA GLN A 957 7.11 40.09 50.73
C GLN A 957 6.49 39.21 51.82
N GLN A 958 5.99 38.01 51.46
CA GLN A 958 5.46 37.05 52.42
C GLN A 958 6.52 36.64 53.46
N GLU A 959 7.73 36.26 53.04
CA GLU A 959 8.83 35.89 53.94
C GLU A 959 9.19 37.04 54.91
N ARG A 960 9.20 38.30 54.42
CA ARG A 960 9.41 39.48 55.28
C ARG A 960 8.27 39.69 56.28
N TYR A 961 7.01 39.45 55.89
CA TYR A 961 5.87 39.53 56.81
C TYR A 961 5.88 38.38 57.84
N GLU A 962 6.24 37.16 57.44
CA GLU A 962 6.39 36.02 58.35
C GLU A 962 7.53 36.24 59.34
N ALA A 963 8.68 36.74 58.90
CA ALA A 963 9.78 37.14 59.78
C ALA A 963 9.36 38.24 60.77
N ALA A 964 8.68 39.29 60.31
CA ALA A 964 8.17 40.35 61.18
C ALA A 964 7.14 39.81 62.20
N ALA A 965 6.25 38.91 61.79
CA ALA A 965 5.30 38.25 62.68
C ALA A 965 6.00 37.35 63.73
N GLN A 966 7.09 36.67 63.35
CA GLN A 966 7.90 35.90 64.29
C GLN A 966 8.61 36.80 65.31
N PHE A 967 9.19 37.92 64.89
CA PHE A 967 9.77 38.91 65.81
C PHE A 967 8.72 39.46 66.78
N HIS A 968 7.55 39.90 66.30
CA HIS A 968 6.47 40.35 67.17
C HIS A 968 5.93 39.26 68.11
N GLN A 969 5.94 37.98 67.70
CA GLN A 969 5.59 36.88 68.59
C GLN A 969 6.66 36.64 69.67
N GLN A 970 7.94 36.85 69.35
CA GLN A 970 9.04 36.79 70.33
C GLN A 970 8.97 37.97 71.31
N ASP A 971 8.73 39.20 70.83
CA ASP A 971 8.52 40.38 71.66
C ASP A 971 7.35 40.19 72.65
N LEU A 972 6.22 39.66 72.16
CA LEU A 972 5.05 39.37 73.00
C LEU A 972 5.31 38.27 74.04
N LYS A 973 6.11 37.25 73.70
CA LYS A 973 6.56 36.23 74.67
C LYS A 973 7.45 36.85 75.75
N ALA A 974 8.46 37.64 75.36
CA ALA A 974 9.34 38.33 76.29
C ALA A 974 8.56 39.30 77.21
N GLN A 975 7.57 40.04 76.68
CA GLN A 975 6.68 40.88 77.49
C GLN A 975 5.81 40.06 78.46
N ALA A 976 5.30 38.90 78.03
CA ALA A 976 4.54 37.99 78.89
C ALA A 976 5.41 37.39 80.01
N GLU A 977 6.65 36.99 79.71
CA GLU A 977 7.62 36.51 80.70
C GLU A 977 8.01 37.63 81.69
N ILE A 978 8.22 38.86 81.23
CA ILE A 978 8.47 40.02 82.10
C ILE A 978 7.26 40.28 83.02
N ALA A 979 6.04 40.20 82.49
CA ALA A 979 4.81 40.36 83.28
C ALA A 979 4.63 39.22 84.30
N GLN A 980 4.90 37.97 83.92
CA GLN A 980 4.82 36.82 84.81
C GLN A 980 5.87 36.87 85.92
N ASN A 981 7.11 37.25 85.59
CA ASN A 981 8.17 37.48 86.56
C ASN A 981 7.84 38.65 87.50
N ALA A 982 7.22 39.73 87.00
CA ALA A 982 6.71 40.81 87.84
C ALA A 982 5.61 40.32 88.79
N GLN A 983 4.63 39.54 88.30
CA GLN A 983 3.57 38.96 89.13
C GLN A 983 4.15 38.03 90.22
N GLN A 984 5.05 37.11 89.87
CA GLN A 984 5.71 36.24 90.85
C GLN A 984 6.50 37.04 91.89
N ASN A 985 7.14 38.15 91.50
CA ASN A 985 7.80 39.03 92.46
C ASN A 985 6.80 39.75 93.39
N TYR A 986 5.65 40.19 92.87
CA TYR A 986 4.56 40.72 93.72
C TYR A 986 4.02 39.65 94.69
N GLU A 987 3.78 38.42 94.24
CA GLU A 987 3.33 37.30 95.09
C GLU A 987 4.38 36.89 96.14
N ASN A 988 5.66 36.94 95.78
CA ASN A 988 6.77 36.71 96.71
C ASN A 988 6.93 37.84 97.74
N VAL A 989 6.68 39.09 97.38
CA VAL A 989 6.65 40.23 98.32
C VAL A 989 5.43 40.15 99.23
N TYR A 990 4.25 39.87 98.67
CA TYR A 990 2.99 39.73 99.40
C TYR A 990 3.03 38.56 100.40
N SER A 991 3.55 37.40 100.00
CA SER A 991 3.73 36.26 100.91
C SER A 991 4.81 36.51 101.97
N LYS A 992 5.82 37.36 101.71
CA LYS A 992 6.77 37.83 102.73
C LYS A 992 6.13 38.79 103.72
N THR A 993 5.33 39.77 103.29
CA THR A 993 4.61 40.65 104.22
C THR A 993 3.56 39.90 105.03
N CYS A 994 2.79 38.99 104.42
CA CYS A 994 1.87 38.11 105.14
C CYS A 994 2.56 37.15 106.14
N ARG A 995 3.84 36.77 105.93
CA ARG A 995 4.64 36.06 106.93
C ARG A 995 5.15 37.01 108.03
N GLY A 996 5.61 38.21 107.67
CA GLY A 996 6.04 39.23 108.64
C GLY A 996 4.92 39.61 109.63
N CYS A 997 3.69 39.76 109.16
CA CYS A 997 2.51 39.97 110.01
C CYS A 997 2.16 38.77 110.93
N LYS A 998 2.79 37.59 110.76
CA LYS A 998 2.67 36.43 111.66
C LYS A 998 3.86 36.26 112.61
N THR A 999 4.88 37.11 112.51
CA THR A 999 6.08 37.08 113.36
C THR A 999 6.34 38.43 114.02
N SER A 1000 5.28 39.19 114.31
CA SER A 1000 5.30 40.40 115.13
C SER A 1000 4.69 40.07 116.50
N PRO A 1001 5.49 39.98 117.59
CA PRO A 1001 4.95 39.97 118.94
C PRO A 1001 4.43 41.35 119.37
N ASP A 1002 3.79 41.38 120.54
CA ASP A 1002 3.35 42.56 121.32
C ASP A 1002 2.08 43.31 120.86
N SER A 1003 0.93 42.65 121.01
CA SER A 1003 -0.38 43.23 121.40
C SER A 1003 -1.31 42.15 121.97
#